data_AF-A0A9E2EY00-F1
#
_entry.id   AF-A0A9E2EY00-F1
#
_cell.length_a   1.000
_cell.length_b   1.000
_cell.length_c   1.000
_cell.angle_alpha   90.00
_cell.angle_beta   90.00
_cell.angle_gamma   90.00
#
_symmetry.space_group_name_H-M   'P 1'
#
loop_
_entity.id
_entity.type
_entity.pdbx_description
1 polymer ?
#
loop_
_entity_poly.entity_id
_entity_poly.type
_entity_poly.pdbx_seq_one_letter_code
_entity_poly.pdbx_strand_id
1 'polypeptide(L)'
;AIGLTITDVFEALEANNQNTGGAYIEKNHQANFIRGEGLVRSLEDIKKITVKNTNNIPITVGDIATVQFGAAIRYGALTQDGEGEVVGGLVMMLKGANSNDVIENVKVRMAQIEESLPEGVIIEPLLDRSKLIAETTSTVATNLIEGALIVIFVLIFLLGNWRGGLIVASTIPLSLLFAFILMNVFDVWANLMSLGAIDFGIIVDGAVIIVESTVFLIASQVLKKRKLTSKERDGVAADASKKMMNAAFFGQLIILIVFLPILALEGIEGKMFKPMALTFIFAMIGAMVLCLTYVPMMSALILRAPKSDKKSYGDKFVHWVERKYQPLLEKALKKGKLIIGVSVVLFGIAVFMFTRMGGEFIPQLDEGDIAFHAILKPGSSLTETIETTTKIEQIVKAKFPEVEKIVSRIGVAEIPTDPMPMDLADVFVILKPKGEWTTVETKDELIEKMKEAVEIIPGVNYEFTQPIEMRFNELLEGVREDIAIKLYGEDINVLSQKAEEISKIIAGTDGIGDMKAEATTGLPQMTITYNRSKLAQYGLQINTLNQIVQSAFAGGIAGTIFEGEKRFDLVVRLSSHNRKDITDVQNLFINLPSGAQIPLREVADVSYKAGPMQISRDNTNRRTYVGINVRGRDVKSLVGEIKTKLDAQLELPSGYFIRYGGAFENLERASNRLQTVVPIALLLIFILIYFALKSLPQTLMIYIAIPMATIGGVVALWLRDMPFSISAGVGFIVLFGVAVLNGLVMISGLNELKEEGVTNLKDRIIEGTKRRIRPIMLTAFTDVLGFLPMAISASAGAEVQRPLATVVIGGLLTSTLLTLFVLPILYHWVENKSFNFRTDKKVIPVTAMVAFMFLLPITGNAQQIKDSLPFISMQEAVKLAKENYPSLKQRQLEIDKQQQLKGTAFDFGTTQIFTGGEEINNGTGIYTTIGVGQSNIDVFGISPKRKLQEQRIQLAQKAFQLSGLDLELEVKKAWANALQSKRKYNLYKELDSIYANFEKAVALNYEVEAISRLEYSAAKNQALQIQNKFMQSKSEYAIALQQLNLWLVSNEFYTVSDEIDIESEINVESFSLEAHPLYTISQLQVTEAEANYRAAKA
;
A
#
# COMPACT_ATOMS: atom_id res chain seq x y z
N ALA A 1 -30.69 -44.54 -33.39
CA ALA A 1 -31.23 -44.91 -34.72
C ALA A 1 -30.16 -45.46 -35.67
N ILE A 2 -29.00 -44.79 -35.85
CA ILE A 2 -27.98 -45.19 -36.85
C ILE A 2 -26.70 -45.79 -36.21
N GLY A 3 -26.64 -45.88 -34.88
CA GLY A 3 -25.48 -46.47 -34.17
C GLY A 3 -24.22 -45.62 -34.27
N LEU A 4 -24.36 -44.30 -34.31
CA LEU A 4 -23.29 -43.30 -34.30
C LEU A 4 -23.31 -42.51 -32.99
N THR A 5 -22.13 -42.13 -32.51
CA THR A 5 -21.96 -41.25 -31.35
C THR A 5 -21.68 -39.81 -31.77
N ILE A 6 -21.87 -38.87 -30.83
CA ILE A 6 -21.41 -37.48 -31.03
C ILE A 6 -19.89 -37.39 -31.18
N THR A 7 -19.16 -38.31 -30.56
CA THR A 7 -17.70 -38.43 -30.68
C THR A 7 -17.30 -38.86 -32.09
N ASP A 8 -18.02 -39.80 -32.71
CA ASP A 8 -17.76 -40.24 -34.08
C ASP A 8 -17.89 -39.06 -35.07
N VAL A 9 -18.88 -38.18 -34.85
CA VAL A 9 -19.07 -36.96 -35.66
C VAL A 9 -17.94 -35.97 -35.42
N PHE A 10 -17.55 -35.78 -34.16
CA PHE A 10 -16.45 -34.90 -33.80
C PHE A 10 -15.12 -35.34 -34.45
N GLU A 11 -14.75 -36.61 -34.32
CA GLU A 11 -13.53 -37.18 -34.91
C GLU A 11 -13.57 -37.13 -36.44
N ALA A 12 -14.73 -37.37 -37.05
CA ALA A 12 -14.88 -37.26 -38.50
C ALA A 12 -14.65 -35.83 -39.00
N LEU A 13 -15.16 -34.82 -38.30
CA LEU A 13 -14.94 -33.41 -38.67
C LEU A 13 -13.48 -32.99 -38.48
N GLU A 14 -12.83 -33.46 -37.40
CA GLU A 14 -11.42 -33.18 -37.12
C GLU A 14 -10.49 -33.79 -38.19
N ALA A 15 -10.72 -35.05 -38.56
CA ALA A 15 -9.87 -35.76 -39.51
C ALA A 15 -9.95 -35.23 -40.96
N ASN A 16 -11.08 -34.61 -41.33
CA ASN A 16 -11.39 -34.19 -42.71
C ASN A 16 -11.17 -32.69 -42.99
N ASN A 17 -10.47 -31.96 -42.10
CA ASN A 17 -10.18 -30.53 -42.29
C ASN A 17 -8.66 -30.24 -42.21
N GLN A 18 -7.90 -30.72 -43.21
CA GLN A 18 -6.44 -30.54 -43.26
C GLN A 18 -5.91 -30.46 -44.69
N ASN A 19 -4.84 -29.68 -44.89
CA ASN A 19 -4.02 -29.72 -46.10
C ASN A 19 -2.76 -30.55 -45.86
N THR A 20 -2.23 -31.17 -46.91
CA THR A 20 -0.96 -31.90 -46.84
C THR A 20 0.04 -31.43 -47.89
N GLY A 21 1.33 -31.48 -47.58
CA GLY A 21 2.43 -31.19 -48.48
C GLY A 21 3.13 -32.48 -48.89
N GLY A 22 3.22 -32.76 -50.19
CA GLY A 22 3.78 -33.99 -50.75
C GLY A 22 5.19 -33.84 -51.34
N ALA A 23 5.98 -32.88 -50.85
CA ALA A 23 7.28 -32.48 -51.43
C ALA A 23 7.16 -32.03 -52.90
N TYR A 24 8.18 -32.23 -53.73
CA TYR A 24 8.17 -31.88 -55.15
C TYR A 24 8.71 -33.02 -56.02
N ILE A 25 8.25 -33.06 -57.27
CA ILE A 25 8.80 -33.93 -58.32
C ILE A 25 9.50 -33.05 -59.35
N GLU A 26 10.79 -33.32 -59.58
CA GLU A 26 11.54 -32.68 -60.65
C GLU A 26 11.13 -33.26 -62.00
N LYS A 27 10.63 -32.40 -62.89
CA LYS A 27 10.30 -32.77 -64.27
C LYS A 27 10.56 -31.58 -65.18
N ASN A 28 11.19 -31.82 -66.32
CA ASN A 28 11.51 -30.79 -67.32
C ASN A 28 12.29 -29.58 -66.75
N HIS A 29 13.27 -29.81 -65.86
CA HIS A 29 14.03 -28.76 -65.17
C HIS A 29 13.17 -27.85 -64.27
N GLN A 30 11.97 -28.28 -63.86
CA GLN A 30 11.10 -27.58 -62.93
C GLN A 30 10.77 -28.47 -61.72
N ALA A 31 10.79 -27.89 -60.52
CA ALA A 31 10.30 -28.54 -59.31
C ALA A 31 8.78 -28.37 -59.20
N ASN A 32 8.03 -29.46 -59.42
CA ASN A 32 6.57 -29.45 -59.31
C ASN A 32 6.17 -29.86 -57.89
N PHE A 33 5.75 -28.89 -57.08
CA PHE A 33 5.31 -29.15 -55.71
C PHE A 33 3.96 -29.88 -55.68
N ILE A 34 3.87 -30.92 -54.87
CA ILE A 34 2.63 -31.67 -54.63
C ILE A 34 1.95 -31.07 -53.40
N ARG A 35 0.70 -30.63 -53.57
CA ARG A 35 -0.14 -30.10 -52.50
C ARG A 35 -1.48 -30.83 -52.49
N GLY A 36 -1.86 -31.39 -51.35
CA GLY A 36 -3.20 -31.90 -51.11
C GLY A 36 -4.05 -30.81 -50.46
N GLU A 37 -5.17 -30.48 -51.08
CA GLU A 37 -6.15 -29.52 -50.56
C GLU A 37 -7.32 -30.28 -49.93
N GLY A 38 -7.43 -30.23 -48.61
CA GLY A 38 -8.52 -30.86 -47.83
C GLY A 38 -9.12 -29.92 -46.78
N LEU A 39 -8.85 -28.61 -46.87
CA LEU A 39 -9.54 -27.62 -46.06
C LEU A 39 -10.98 -27.43 -46.52
N VAL A 40 -11.90 -27.41 -45.55
CA VAL A 40 -13.30 -27.07 -45.74
C VAL A 40 -13.41 -25.57 -46.09
N ARG A 41 -14.16 -25.21 -47.15
CA ARG A 41 -14.38 -23.81 -47.56
C ARG A 41 -15.83 -23.36 -47.53
N SER A 42 -16.77 -24.29 -47.53
CA SER A 42 -18.20 -24.00 -47.58
C SER A 42 -19.01 -24.91 -46.66
N LEU A 43 -20.23 -24.49 -46.31
CA LEU A 43 -21.16 -25.33 -45.55
C LEU A 43 -21.49 -26.64 -46.28
N GLU A 44 -21.47 -26.64 -47.62
CA GLU A 44 -21.71 -27.85 -48.43
C GLU A 44 -20.57 -28.86 -48.31
N ASP A 45 -19.34 -28.40 -48.13
CA ASP A 45 -18.19 -29.30 -47.90
C ASP A 45 -18.34 -30.01 -46.55
N ILE A 46 -18.76 -29.29 -45.51
CA ILE A 46 -19.03 -29.88 -44.18
C ILE A 46 -20.11 -30.96 -44.28
N LYS A 47 -21.21 -30.68 -45.01
CA LYS A 47 -22.32 -31.63 -45.16
C LYS A 47 -21.87 -32.94 -45.82
N LYS A 48 -20.90 -32.90 -46.74
CA LYS A 48 -20.40 -34.06 -47.47
C LYS A 48 -19.38 -34.91 -46.71
N ILE A 49 -18.90 -34.44 -45.55
CA ILE A 49 -17.95 -35.21 -44.72
C ILE A 49 -18.60 -36.55 -44.34
N THR A 50 -17.90 -37.64 -44.63
CA THR A 50 -18.39 -38.99 -44.34
C THR A 50 -17.99 -39.39 -42.91
N VAL A 51 -18.98 -39.77 -42.10
CA VAL A 51 -18.75 -40.21 -40.70
C VAL A 51 -18.55 -41.71 -40.63
N LYS A 52 -19.40 -42.48 -41.33
CA LYS A 52 -19.31 -43.94 -41.37
C LYS A 52 -19.83 -44.48 -42.68
N ASN A 53 -19.23 -45.55 -43.18
CA ASN A 53 -19.69 -46.27 -44.36
C ASN A 53 -20.27 -47.63 -43.94
N THR A 54 -21.55 -47.87 -44.22
CA THR A 54 -22.21 -49.15 -43.95
C THR A 54 -22.66 -49.77 -45.26
N ASN A 55 -22.15 -50.96 -45.59
CA ASN A 55 -22.50 -51.69 -46.82
C ASN A 55 -22.35 -50.86 -48.12
N ASN A 56 -21.23 -50.11 -48.26
CA ASN A 56 -20.95 -49.18 -49.36
C ASN A 56 -21.88 -47.96 -49.47
N ILE A 57 -22.73 -47.70 -48.47
CA ILE A 57 -23.54 -46.47 -48.38
C ILE A 57 -22.86 -45.54 -47.36
N PRO A 58 -22.26 -44.41 -47.80
CA PRO A 58 -21.68 -43.43 -46.89
C PRO A 58 -22.78 -42.68 -46.15
N ILE A 59 -22.65 -42.57 -44.83
CA ILE A 59 -23.47 -41.69 -43.99
C ILE A 59 -22.68 -40.40 -43.80
N THR A 60 -23.23 -39.30 -44.31
CA THR A 60 -22.59 -37.99 -44.27
C THR A 60 -23.08 -37.15 -43.09
N VAL A 61 -22.35 -36.09 -42.74
CA VAL A 61 -22.78 -35.15 -41.70
C VAL A 61 -24.13 -34.51 -42.03
N GLY A 62 -24.40 -34.25 -43.32
CA GLY A 62 -25.69 -33.71 -43.77
C GLY A 62 -26.88 -34.63 -43.51
N ASP A 63 -26.66 -35.95 -43.41
CA ASP A 63 -27.73 -36.93 -43.13
C ASP A 63 -28.11 -36.99 -41.64
N ILE A 64 -27.22 -36.53 -40.75
CA ILE A 64 -27.35 -36.69 -39.30
C ILE A 64 -27.41 -35.37 -38.53
N ALA A 65 -26.98 -34.25 -39.12
CA ALA A 65 -26.89 -32.96 -38.46
C ALA A 65 -27.24 -31.78 -39.39
N THR A 66 -27.74 -30.69 -38.79
CA THR A 66 -27.97 -29.43 -39.50
C THR A 66 -26.72 -28.56 -39.45
N VAL A 67 -26.09 -28.34 -40.60
CA VAL A 67 -24.91 -27.47 -40.73
C VAL A 67 -25.35 -26.05 -41.02
N GLN A 68 -24.99 -25.11 -40.15
CA GLN A 68 -25.35 -23.69 -40.26
C GLN A 68 -24.30 -22.81 -39.57
N PHE A 69 -24.28 -21.51 -39.92
CA PHE A 69 -23.52 -20.53 -39.15
C PHE A 69 -24.10 -20.39 -37.74
N GLY A 70 -23.22 -20.30 -36.75
CA GLY A 70 -23.58 -20.11 -35.35
C GLY A 70 -22.78 -18.97 -34.74
N ALA A 71 -23.22 -18.51 -33.56
CA ALA A 71 -22.43 -17.63 -32.71
C ALA A 71 -21.68 -18.45 -31.65
N ALA A 72 -20.50 -17.96 -31.28
CA ALA A 72 -19.76 -18.42 -30.12
C ALA A 72 -20.53 -18.12 -28.82
N ILE A 73 -20.21 -18.84 -27.75
CA ILE A 73 -20.76 -18.54 -26.42
C ILE A 73 -20.17 -17.20 -25.97
N ARG A 74 -21.04 -16.21 -25.75
CA ARG A 74 -20.63 -14.88 -25.30
C ARG A 74 -20.39 -14.91 -23.79
N TYR A 75 -19.24 -14.37 -23.37
CA TYR A 75 -18.91 -14.17 -21.96
C TYR A 75 -18.97 -12.70 -21.52
N GLY A 76 -19.26 -11.79 -22.46
CA GLY A 76 -19.42 -10.37 -22.23
C GLY A 76 -20.24 -9.70 -23.32
N ALA A 77 -20.66 -8.47 -23.06
CA ALA A 77 -21.45 -7.63 -23.96
C ALA A 77 -21.14 -6.14 -23.70
N LEU A 78 -21.50 -5.29 -24.65
CA LEU A 78 -21.38 -3.83 -24.52
C LEU A 78 -22.72 -3.23 -24.92
N THR A 79 -23.29 -2.38 -24.07
CA THR A 79 -24.50 -1.60 -24.37
C THR A 79 -24.16 -0.12 -24.40
N GLN A 80 -24.91 0.65 -25.19
CA GLN A 80 -24.70 2.08 -25.32
C GLN A 80 -26.04 2.83 -25.38
N ASP A 81 -26.10 3.94 -24.65
CA ASP A 81 -27.12 4.99 -24.72
C ASP A 81 -28.57 4.52 -24.59
N GLY A 82 -28.81 3.30 -24.10
CA GLY A 82 -30.14 2.72 -24.00
C GLY A 82 -30.73 2.25 -25.33
N GLU A 83 -29.93 2.22 -26.41
CA GLU A 83 -30.35 1.81 -27.76
C GLU A 83 -30.08 0.32 -28.04
N GLY A 84 -29.33 -0.37 -27.17
CA GLY A 84 -29.10 -1.81 -27.22
C GLY A 84 -27.61 -2.20 -27.26
N GLU A 85 -27.33 -3.39 -27.78
CA GLU A 85 -25.97 -3.95 -27.87
C GLU A 85 -25.17 -3.31 -29.01
N VAL A 86 -23.93 -2.95 -28.73
CA VAL A 86 -22.94 -2.42 -29.70
C VAL A 86 -21.65 -3.23 -29.65
N VAL A 87 -20.81 -3.09 -30.68
CA VAL A 87 -19.47 -3.71 -30.71
C VAL A 87 -18.42 -2.64 -30.43
N GLY A 88 -17.64 -2.83 -29.37
CA GLY A 88 -16.57 -1.91 -28.98
C GLY A 88 -15.20 -2.54 -29.04
N GLY A 89 -14.17 -1.69 -29.15
CA GLY A 89 -12.77 -2.05 -29.07
C GLY A 89 -12.04 -1.23 -28.01
N LEU A 90 -11.09 -1.85 -27.32
CA LEU A 90 -10.21 -1.19 -26.36
C LEU A 90 -8.78 -1.13 -26.90
N VAL A 91 -8.20 0.07 -26.95
CA VAL A 91 -6.79 0.23 -27.29
C VAL A 91 -5.95 0.25 -26.01
N MET A 92 -5.06 -0.74 -25.87
CA MET A 92 -4.13 -0.82 -24.75
C MET A 92 -2.76 -0.27 -25.14
N MET A 93 -2.27 0.70 -24.37
CA MET A 93 -0.92 1.22 -24.56
C MET A 93 0.14 0.27 -23.99
N LEU A 94 1.30 0.21 -24.62
CA LEU A 94 2.45 -0.50 -24.07
C LEU A 94 2.93 0.17 -22.78
N LYS A 95 3.41 -0.63 -21.83
CA LYS A 95 3.94 -0.12 -20.56
C LYS A 95 5.12 0.83 -20.83
N GLY A 96 5.01 2.06 -20.34
CA GLY A 96 6.04 3.10 -20.50
C GLY A 96 5.95 3.89 -21.82
N ALA A 97 4.99 3.60 -22.69
CA ALA A 97 4.74 4.44 -23.87
C ALA A 97 4.01 5.74 -23.48
N ASN A 98 4.29 6.82 -24.21
CA ASN A 98 3.60 8.10 -24.03
C ASN A 98 2.14 7.98 -24.45
N SER A 99 1.22 8.24 -23.51
CA SER A 99 -0.22 8.12 -23.75
C SER A 99 -0.70 9.09 -24.84
N ASN A 100 -0.18 10.32 -24.89
CA ASN A 100 -0.62 11.31 -25.87
C ASN A 100 -0.21 10.92 -27.29
N ASP A 101 1.05 10.53 -27.48
CA ASP A 101 1.59 10.12 -28.78
C ASP A 101 0.87 8.86 -29.29
N VAL A 102 0.55 7.91 -28.40
CA VAL A 102 -0.22 6.71 -28.76
C VAL A 102 -1.62 7.08 -29.21
N ILE A 103 -2.32 7.96 -28.48
CA ILE A 103 -3.69 8.39 -28.84
C ILE A 103 -3.70 9.13 -30.17
N GLU A 104 -2.74 10.02 -30.42
CA GLU A 104 -2.62 10.73 -31.70
C GLU A 104 -2.41 9.75 -32.86
N ASN A 105 -1.47 8.81 -32.72
CA ASN A 105 -1.23 7.77 -33.72
C ASN A 105 -2.47 6.90 -33.97
N VAL A 106 -3.23 6.57 -32.91
CA VAL A 106 -4.48 5.81 -33.01
C VAL A 106 -5.53 6.62 -33.77
N LYS A 107 -5.72 7.91 -33.45
CA LYS A 107 -6.69 8.78 -34.16
C LYS A 107 -6.37 8.89 -35.65
N VAL A 108 -5.10 9.11 -35.99
CA VAL A 108 -4.63 9.13 -37.38
C VAL A 108 -4.91 7.79 -38.07
N ARG A 109 -4.64 6.67 -37.39
CA ARG A 109 -4.88 5.34 -37.95
C ARG A 109 -6.36 5.02 -38.09
N MET A 110 -7.20 5.42 -37.15
CA MET A 110 -8.65 5.20 -37.21
C MET A 110 -9.28 5.97 -38.37
N ALA A 111 -8.88 7.21 -38.61
CA ALA A 111 -9.35 7.99 -39.76
C ALA A 111 -9.02 7.30 -41.10
N GLN A 112 -7.83 6.70 -41.23
CA GLN A 112 -7.47 5.91 -42.42
C GLN A 112 -8.29 4.63 -42.57
N ILE A 113 -8.66 3.99 -41.45
CA ILE A 113 -9.47 2.77 -41.48
C ILE A 113 -10.91 3.13 -41.87
N GLU A 114 -11.44 4.25 -41.39
CA GLU A 114 -12.79 4.72 -41.68
C GLU A 114 -13.05 4.88 -43.18
N GLU A 115 -12.06 5.31 -43.96
CA GLU A 115 -12.12 5.37 -45.44
C GLU A 115 -12.31 4.01 -46.12
N SER A 116 -11.91 2.91 -45.45
CA SER A 116 -12.01 1.54 -45.97
C SER A 116 -13.25 0.78 -45.49
N LEU A 117 -14.06 1.38 -44.61
CA LEU A 117 -15.24 0.72 -44.04
C LEU A 117 -16.42 0.70 -45.02
N PRO A 118 -17.29 -0.32 -44.93
CA PRO A 118 -18.55 -0.34 -45.66
C PRO A 118 -19.45 0.86 -45.28
N GLU A 119 -20.25 1.35 -46.23
CA GLU A 119 -21.26 2.38 -45.97
C GLU A 119 -22.17 1.97 -44.80
N GLY A 120 -22.36 2.88 -43.84
CA GLY A 120 -23.19 2.66 -42.65
C GLY A 120 -22.45 2.17 -41.40
N VAL A 121 -21.15 1.88 -41.48
CA VAL A 121 -20.31 1.57 -40.30
C VAL A 121 -19.54 2.82 -39.88
N ILE A 122 -19.74 3.27 -38.63
CA ILE A 122 -19.09 4.45 -38.05
C ILE A 122 -18.28 4.00 -36.83
N ILE A 123 -17.05 4.52 -36.69
CA ILE A 123 -16.23 4.30 -35.49
C ILE A 123 -16.31 5.55 -34.62
N GLU A 124 -16.95 5.42 -33.46
CA GLU A 124 -17.09 6.53 -32.53
C GLU A 124 -16.22 6.33 -31.28
N PRO A 125 -15.42 7.34 -30.87
CA PRO A 125 -14.65 7.24 -29.63
C PRO A 125 -15.58 7.33 -28.42
N LEU A 126 -15.50 6.32 -27.54
CA LEU A 126 -16.29 6.25 -26.31
C LEU A 126 -15.62 7.01 -25.17
N LEU A 127 -14.36 6.69 -24.88
CA LEU A 127 -13.56 7.32 -23.82
C LEU A 127 -12.22 7.80 -24.41
N ASP A 128 -11.91 9.08 -24.28
CA ASP A 128 -10.69 9.69 -24.80
C ASP A 128 -9.90 10.38 -23.68
N ARG A 129 -8.82 9.74 -23.24
CA ARG A 129 -7.93 10.26 -22.20
C ARG A 129 -7.20 11.55 -22.59
N SER A 130 -7.12 11.89 -23.88
CA SER A 130 -6.44 13.12 -24.31
C SER A 130 -7.14 14.38 -23.81
N LYS A 131 -8.46 14.34 -23.57
CA LYS A 131 -9.22 15.45 -22.96
C LYS A 131 -8.70 15.79 -21.56
N LEU A 132 -8.63 14.79 -20.66
CA LEU A 132 -8.11 14.96 -19.31
C LEU A 132 -6.63 15.40 -19.30
N ILE A 133 -5.80 14.83 -20.17
CA ILE A 133 -4.39 15.23 -20.29
C ILE A 133 -4.28 16.70 -20.72
N ALA A 134 -5.10 17.15 -21.68
CA ALA A 134 -5.10 18.53 -22.13
C ALA A 134 -5.58 19.49 -21.04
N GLU A 135 -6.65 19.16 -20.33
CA GLU A 135 -7.19 19.99 -19.22
C GLU A 135 -6.22 20.11 -18.05
N THR A 136 -5.62 18.99 -17.62
CA THR A 136 -4.62 18.98 -16.54
C THR A 136 -3.35 19.73 -16.94
N THR A 137 -2.88 19.56 -18.19
CA THR A 137 -1.72 20.31 -18.71
C THR A 137 -2.01 21.80 -18.81
N SER A 138 -3.20 22.19 -19.28
CA SER A 138 -3.63 23.58 -19.34
C SER A 138 -3.74 24.19 -17.95
N THR A 139 -4.29 23.46 -16.98
CA THR A 139 -4.39 23.90 -15.57
C THR A 139 -3.01 24.17 -14.98
N VAL A 140 -2.06 23.26 -15.18
CA VAL A 140 -0.66 23.44 -14.72
C VAL A 140 -0.02 24.64 -15.40
N ALA A 141 -0.17 24.76 -16.72
CA ALA A 141 0.41 25.88 -17.47
C ALA A 141 -0.15 27.22 -16.99
N THR A 142 -1.47 27.32 -16.80
CA THR A 142 -2.12 28.53 -16.28
C THR A 142 -1.64 28.84 -14.85
N ASN A 143 -1.63 27.87 -13.95
CA ASN A 143 -1.16 28.06 -12.57
C ASN A 143 0.32 28.51 -12.52
N LEU A 144 1.19 27.95 -13.37
CA LEU A 144 2.59 28.36 -13.48
C LEU A 144 2.74 29.76 -14.08
N ILE A 145 1.98 30.10 -15.12
CA ILE A 145 2.03 31.44 -15.72
C ILE A 145 1.52 32.50 -14.74
N GLU A 146 0.39 32.25 -14.08
CA GLU A 146 -0.17 33.13 -13.06
C GLU A 146 0.80 33.29 -11.89
N GLY A 147 1.35 32.19 -11.37
CA GLY A 147 2.36 32.20 -10.31
C GLY A 147 3.60 33.00 -10.71
N ALA A 148 4.14 32.78 -11.91
CA ALA A 148 5.29 33.53 -12.41
C ALA A 148 4.98 35.02 -12.55
N LEU A 149 3.82 35.39 -13.12
CA LEU A 149 3.42 36.79 -13.28
C LEU A 149 3.23 37.49 -11.93
N ILE A 150 2.62 36.82 -10.95
CA ILE A 150 2.47 37.33 -9.58
C ILE A 150 3.83 37.56 -8.94
N VAL A 151 4.75 36.59 -9.02
CA VAL A 151 6.11 36.72 -8.49
C VAL A 151 6.86 37.88 -9.15
N ILE A 152 6.80 37.99 -10.48
CA ILE A 152 7.42 39.11 -11.23
C ILE A 152 6.85 40.46 -10.77
N PHE A 153 5.53 40.55 -10.61
CA PHE A 153 4.87 41.75 -10.13
C PHE A 153 5.34 42.14 -8.72
N VAL A 154 5.38 41.18 -7.80
CA VAL A 154 5.84 41.37 -6.41
C VAL A 154 7.30 41.81 -6.37
N LEU A 155 8.16 41.19 -7.18
CA LEU A 155 9.58 41.55 -7.31
C LEU A 155 9.76 43.01 -7.77
N ILE A 156 9.10 43.40 -8.86
CA ILE A 156 9.17 44.76 -9.40
C ILE A 156 8.62 45.77 -8.39
N PHE A 157 7.54 45.43 -7.68
CA PHE A 157 6.91 46.28 -6.69
C PHE A 157 7.80 46.50 -5.45
N LEU A 158 8.35 45.43 -4.86
CA LEU A 158 9.10 45.49 -3.59
C LEU A 158 10.56 45.95 -3.76
N LEU A 159 11.24 45.59 -4.85
CA LEU A 159 12.64 46.02 -5.09
C LEU A 159 12.77 47.53 -5.33
N GLY A 160 11.68 48.19 -5.75
CA GLY A 160 11.67 49.62 -6.07
C GLY A 160 12.46 50.01 -7.33
N ASN A 161 13.36 49.13 -7.80
CA ASN A 161 14.11 49.24 -9.04
C ASN A 161 13.63 48.17 -10.03
N TRP A 162 12.82 48.59 -11.00
CA TRP A 162 12.25 47.70 -12.03
C TRP A 162 13.31 46.89 -12.80
N ARG A 163 14.54 47.41 -12.94
CA ARG A 163 15.65 46.69 -13.59
C ARG A 163 16.16 45.54 -12.73
N GLY A 164 16.25 45.75 -11.42
CA GLY A 164 16.60 44.68 -10.49
C GLY A 164 15.54 43.58 -10.50
N GLY A 165 14.27 43.97 -10.46
CA GLY A 165 13.14 43.04 -10.59
C GLY A 165 13.18 42.20 -11.87
N LEU A 166 13.50 42.82 -13.02
CA LEU A 166 13.62 42.09 -14.29
C LEU A 166 14.82 41.13 -14.35
N ILE A 167 15.94 41.46 -13.71
CA ILE A 167 17.11 40.55 -13.64
C ILE A 167 16.77 39.31 -12.82
N VAL A 168 16.06 39.48 -11.70
CA VAL A 168 15.58 38.34 -10.90
C VAL A 168 14.53 37.57 -11.68
N ALA A 169 13.55 38.25 -12.28
CA ALA A 169 12.50 37.63 -13.09
C ALA A 169 13.06 36.80 -14.26
N SER A 170 14.16 37.23 -14.90
CA SER A 170 14.77 36.47 -16.01
C SER A 170 15.43 35.17 -15.56
N THR A 171 15.70 34.98 -14.26
CA THR A 171 16.21 33.71 -13.75
C THR A 171 15.15 32.60 -13.79
N ILE A 172 13.86 32.93 -13.65
CA ILE A 172 12.74 31.97 -13.68
C ILE A 172 12.70 31.15 -14.98
N PRO A 173 12.59 31.77 -16.18
CA PRO A 173 12.53 31.00 -17.42
C PRO A 173 13.85 30.29 -17.73
N LEU A 174 15.00 30.85 -17.32
CA LEU A 174 16.31 30.23 -17.55
C LEU A 174 16.51 28.98 -16.67
N SER A 175 16.08 29.01 -15.41
CA SER A 175 16.14 27.83 -14.52
C SER A 175 15.16 26.75 -14.97
N LEU A 176 13.97 27.13 -15.45
CA LEU A 176 13.02 26.17 -16.04
C LEU A 176 13.55 25.55 -17.33
N LEU A 177 14.17 26.33 -18.22
CA LEU A 177 14.79 25.80 -19.43
C LEU A 177 15.87 24.77 -19.06
N PHE A 178 16.70 25.08 -18.07
CA PHE A 178 17.68 24.15 -17.55
C PHE A 178 17.03 22.87 -16.98
N ALA A 179 15.93 23.02 -16.23
CA ALA A 179 15.16 21.88 -15.72
C ALA A 179 14.60 21.01 -16.84
N PHE A 180 13.98 21.59 -17.87
CA PHE A 180 13.44 20.85 -19.01
C PHE A 180 14.51 20.10 -19.80
N ILE A 181 15.70 20.70 -19.97
CA ILE A 181 16.85 20.02 -20.60
C ILE A 181 17.22 18.77 -19.79
N LEU A 182 17.35 18.90 -18.46
CA LEU A 182 17.70 17.74 -17.61
C LEU A 182 16.56 16.73 -17.54
N MET A 183 15.30 17.16 -17.48
CA MET A 183 14.14 16.25 -17.54
C MET A 183 14.18 15.38 -18.80
N ASN A 184 14.51 15.96 -19.95
CA ASN A 184 14.66 15.23 -21.21
C ASN A 184 15.86 14.26 -21.19
N VAL A 185 16.95 14.60 -20.49
CA VAL A 185 18.12 13.70 -20.36
C VAL A 185 17.85 12.54 -19.40
N PHE A 186 17.05 12.76 -18.36
CA PHE A 186 16.74 11.78 -17.31
C PHE A 186 15.39 11.06 -17.51
N ASP A 187 14.76 11.20 -18.69
CA ASP A 187 13.45 10.63 -19.02
C ASP A 187 12.37 10.92 -17.96
N VAL A 188 12.34 12.16 -17.45
CA VAL A 188 11.31 12.63 -16.51
C VAL A 188 10.19 13.29 -17.30
N TRP A 189 8.98 12.73 -17.18
CA TRP A 189 7.83 13.13 -17.97
C TRP A 189 7.27 14.44 -17.44
N ALA A 190 6.86 15.34 -18.35
CA ALA A 190 6.15 16.56 -17.99
C ALA A 190 4.66 16.25 -17.80
N ASN A 191 4.23 16.13 -16.54
CA ASN A 191 2.83 15.93 -16.17
C ASN A 191 2.45 16.82 -14.98
N LEU A 192 1.19 16.73 -14.59
CA LEU A 192 0.63 17.43 -13.44
C LEU A 192 1.48 17.27 -12.16
N MET A 193 1.98 16.06 -11.91
CA MET A 193 2.75 15.76 -10.70
C MET A 193 4.17 16.33 -10.78
N SER A 194 4.80 16.30 -11.95
CA SER A 194 6.18 16.76 -12.12
C SER A 194 6.30 18.29 -12.12
N LEU A 195 5.32 19.00 -12.68
CA LEU A 195 5.35 20.46 -12.84
C LEU A 195 4.52 21.21 -11.79
N GLY A 196 3.57 20.51 -11.17
CA GLY A 196 2.53 21.12 -10.35
C GLY A 196 2.97 21.73 -9.02
N ALA A 197 4.18 21.47 -8.55
CA ALA A 197 4.67 21.97 -7.26
C ALA A 197 5.89 22.90 -7.39
N ILE A 198 6.13 23.44 -8.58
CA ILE A 198 7.23 24.38 -8.81
C ILE A 198 6.82 25.77 -8.33
N ASP A 199 7.44 26.23 -7.24
CA ASP A 199 7.33 27.62 -6.81
C ASP A 199 8.54 28.44 -7.26
N PHE A 200 8.24 29.52 -7.97
CA PHE A 200 9.24 30.44 -8.47
C PHE A 200 9.86 31.28 -7.37
N GLY A 201 9.15 31.55 -6.27
CA GLY A 201 9.68 32.27 -5.12
C GLY A 201 10.96 31.61 -4.60
N ILE A 202 10.85 30.32 -4.25
CA ILE A 202 11.97 29.53 -3.73
C ILE A 202 13.13 29.45 -4.74
N ILE A 203 12.81 29.37 -6.05
CA ILE A 203 13.82 29.30 -7.11
C ILE A 203 14.61 30.62 -7.23
N VAL A 204 13.93 31.77 -7.11
CA VAL A 204 14.57 33.09 -7.29
C VAL A 204 15.19 33.67 -6.03
N ASP A 205 14.93 33.09 -4.85
CA ASP A 205 15.40 33.59 -3.56
C ASP A 205 16.90 33.92 -3.52
N GLY A 206 17.74 33.02 -4.04
CA GLY A 206 19.18 33.26 -4.11
C GLY A 206 19.54 34.49 -4.97
N ALA A 207 18.85 34.67 -6.09
CA ALA A 207 19.04 35.79 -7.00
C ALA A 207 18.55 37.10 -6.37
N VAL A 208 17.42 37.07 -5.66
CA VAL A 208 16.88 38.21 -4.89
C VAL A 208 17.91 38.71 -3.89
N ILE A 209 18.48 37.82 -3.08
CA ILE A 209 19.44 38.20 -2.03
C ILE A 209 20.66 38.92 -2.62
N ILE A 210 21.19 38.41 -3.74
CA ILE A 210 22.34 39.01 -4.43
C ILE A 210 21.99 40.36 -5.05
N VAL A 211 20.86 40.46 -5.75
CA VAL A 211 20.42 41.69 -6.42
C VAL A 211 20.11 42.78 -5.40
N GLU A 212 19.40 42.45 -4.32
CA GLU A 212 19.06 43.40 -3.26
C GLU A 212 20.31 43.92 -2.54
N SER A 213 21.26 43.03 -2.20
CA SER A 213 22.54 43.45 -1.62
C SER A 213 23.32 44.37 -2.57
N THR A 214 23.33 44.05 -3.86
CA THR A 214 23.97 44.88 -4.89
C THR A 214 23.32 46.26 -4.98
N VAL A 215 21.98 46.32 -5.00
CA VAL A 215 21.21 47.57 -5.02
C VAL A 215 21.48 48.39 -3.76
N PHE A 216 21.49 47.76 -2.58
CA PHE A 216 21.78 48.40 -1.30
C PHE A 216 23.19 48.99 -1.27
N LEU A 217 24.21 48.24 -1.72
CA LEU A 217 25.60 48.71 -1.74
C LEU A 217 25.79 49.86 -2.74
N ILE A 218 25.20 49.77 -3.94
CA ILE A 218 25.20 50.87 -4.92
C ILE A 218 24.53 52.12 -4.32
N ALA A 219 23.37 51.98 -3.68
CA ALA A 219 22.67 53.10 -3.05
C ALA A 219 23.49 53.75 -1.93
N SER A 220 24.17 52.95 -1.09
CA SER A 220 25.02 53.44 0.00
C SER A 220 26.24 54.24 -0.49
N GLN A 221 26.79 53.87 -1.65
CA GLN A 221 27.93 54.57 -2.25
C GLN A 221 27.51 55.86 -2.98
N VAL A 222 26.30 55.89 -3.54
CA VAL A 222 25.71 57.09 -4.17
C VAL A 222 25.36 58.14 -3.10
N LEU A 223 24.86 57.73 -1.93
CA LEU A 223 24.63 58.60 -0.77
C LEU A 223 25.92 59.29 -0.26
N LYS A 224 27.10 58.70 -0.52
CA LYS A 224 28.42 59.31 -0.27
C LYS A 224 28.88 60.27 -1.38
N LYS A 225 27.98 60.70 -2.29
CA LYS A 225 28.19 61.67 -3.38
C LYS A 225 29.27 61.31 -4.42
N ARG A 226 29.50 60.01 -4.71
CA ARG A 226 30.42 59.58 -5.79
C ARG A 226 29.65 59.16 -7.04
N LYS A 227 30.02 59.68 -8.21
CA LYS A 227 29.58 59.15 -9.52
C LYS A 227 30.40 57.90 -9.82
N LEU A 228 29.77 56.74 -9.80
CA LEU A 228 30.43 55.45 -10.04
C LEU A 228 30.78 55.28 -11.53
N THR A 229 32.04 54.99 -11.83
CA THR A 229 32.51 54.56 -13.16
C THR A 229 32.13 53.10 -13.44
N SER A 230 32.24 52.64 -14.69
CA SER A 230 31.87 51.25 -15.04
C SER A 230 32.69 50.20 -14.27
N LYS A 231 34.01 50.40 -14.15
CA LYS A 231 34.89 49.52 -13.36
C LYS A 231 34.54 49.49 -11.88
N GLU A 232 34.13 50.62 -11.30
CA GLU A 232 33.71 50.67 -9.90
C GLU A 232 32.37 49.94 -9.69
N ARG A 233 31.44 49.99 -10.65
CA ARG A 233 30.19 49.22 -10.58
C ARG A 233 30.45 47.71 -10.65
N ASP A 234 31.38 47.28 -11.50
CA ASP A 234 31.79 45.87 -11.59
C ASP A 234 32.39 45.40 -10.27
N GLY A 235 33.25 46.22 -9.64
CA GLY A 235 33.81 45.95 -8.31
C GLY A 235 32.75 45.85 -7.22
N VAL A 236 31.78 46.77 -7.19
CA VAL A 236 30.69 46.76 -6.20
C VAL A 236 29.78 45.56 -6.37
N ALA A 237 29.41 45.20 -7.61
CA ALA A 237 28.61 44.02 -7.88
C ALA A 237 29.35 42.74 -7.50
N ALA A 238 30.67 42.66 -7.78
CA ALA A 238 31.51 41.53 -7.39
C ALA A 238 31.65 41.39 -5.86
N ASP A 239 31.86 42.50 -5.16
CA ASP A 239 31.97 42.51 -3.69
C ASP A 239 30.63 42.17 -3.02
N ALA A 240 29.53 42.74 -3.51
CA ALA A 240 28.17 42.42 -3.07
C ALA A 240 27.85 40.93 -3.23
N SER A 241 28.19 40.39 -4.40
CA SER A 241 27.97 38.99 -4.73
C SER A 241 28.84 38.11 -3.84
N LYS A 242 30.16 38.35 -3.72
CA LYS A 242 31.04 37.56 -2.84
C LYS A 242 30.57 37.54 -1.39
N LYS A 243 30.08 38.67 -0.87
CA LYS A 243 29.62 38.77 0.53
C LYS A 243 28.34 37.96 0.77
N MET A 244 27.42 37.93 -0.20
CA MET A 244 26.15 37.20 -0.08
C MET A 244 26.18 35.78 -0.63
N MET A 245 27.21 35.41 -1.40
CA MET A 245 27.32 34.13 -2.11
C MET A 245 27.23 32.94 -1.16
N ASN A 246 27.90 32.99 -0.01
CA ASN A 246 27.85 31.90 0.96
C ASN A 246 26.43 31.71 1.50
N ALA A 247 25.75 32.80 1.89
CA ALA A 247 24.39 32.72 2.44
C ALA A 247 23.37 32.22 1.39
N ALA A 248 23.45 32.74 0.16
CA ALA A 248 22.57 32.33 -0.94
C ALA A 248 22.82 30.88 -1.38
N PHE A 249 24.09 30.47 -1.54
CA PHE A 249 24.46 29.12 -1.97
C PHE A 249 24.12 28.06 -0.92
N PHE A 250 24.51 28.25 0.36
CA PHE A 250 24.14 27.30 1.42
C PHE A 250 22.63 27.24 1.61
N GLY A 251 21.93 28.35 1.44
CA GLY A 251 20.48 28.43 1.43
C GLY A 251 19.84 27.55 0.35
N GLN A 252 20.25 27.71 -0.91
CA GLN A 252 19.77 26.89 -2.03
C GLN A 252 20.17 25.42 -1.88
N LEU A 253 21.36 25.14 -1.32
CA LEU A 253 21.81 23.78 -1.05
C LEU A 253 20.97 23.09 0.04
N ILE A 254 20.57 23.82 1.09
CA ILE A 254 19.64 23.31 2.11
C ILE A 254 18.32 22.92 1.46
N ILE A 255 17.75 23.80 0.63
CA ILE A 255 16.52 23.50 -0.11
C ILE A 255 16.70 22.27 -0.99
N LEU A 256 17.79 22.15 -1.76
CA LEU A 256 18.05 20.99 -2.62
C LEU A 256 18.11 19.69 -1.82
N ILE A 257 18.83 19.69 -0.70
CA ILE A 257 19.00 18.49 0.15
C ILE A 257 17.69 18.09 0.82
N VAL A 258 16.78 19.03 1.09
CA VAL A 258 15.44 18.75 1.63
C VAL A 258 14.58 17.91 0.68
N PHE A 259 14.78 18.01 -0.63
CA PHE A 259 14.07 17.17 -1.62
C PHE A 259 14.73 15.80 -1.83
N LEU A 260 15.99 15.60 -1.45
CA LEU A 260 16.70 14.33 -1.63
C LEU A 260 16.02 13.13 -0.92
N PRO A 261 15.54 13.27 0.33
CA PRO A 261 14.81 12.20 1.02
C PRO A 261 13.51 11.78 0.32
N ILE A 262 12.86 12.67 -0.45
CA ILE A 262 11.66 12.33 -1.23
C ILE A 262 11.99 11.29 -2.32
N LEU A 263 13.22 11.29 -2.84
CA LEU A 263 13.68 10.28 -3.80
C LEU A 263 13.81 8.88 -3.18
N ALA A 264 13.79 8.77 -1.84
CA ALA A 264 13.80 7.50 -1.11
C ALA A 264 12.38 6.92 -0.88
N LEU A 265 11.32 7.60 -1.32
CA LEU A 265 9.97 7.04 -1.36
C LEU A 265 9.93 5.85 -2.35
N GLU A 266 9.17 4.82 -2.02
CA GLU A 266 9.07 3.60 -2.84
C GLU A 266 7.63 3.46 -3.36
N GLY A 267 7.29 2.34 -4.01
CA GLY A 267 5.89 2.07 -4.38
C GLY A 267 5.21 3.13 -5.26
N ILE A 268 3.98 3.48 -4.88
CA ILE A 268 3.09 4.38 -5.61
C ILE A 268 3.46 5.84 -5.33
N GLU A 269 3.68 6.15 -4.05
CA GLU A 269 4.11 7.46 -3.59
C GLU A 269 5.43 7.87 -4.27
N GLY A 270 6.36 6.94 -4.47
CA GLY A 270 7.58 7.18 -5.23
C GLY A 270 7.32 7.48 -6.71
N LYS A 271 6.42 6.75 -7.38
CA LYS A 271 6.07 7.03 -8.78
C LYS A 271 5.40 8.39 -8.95
N MET A 272 4.67 8.85 -7.93
CA MET A 272 3.96 10.13 -7.95
C MET A 272 4.85 11.31 -7.59
N PHE A 273 5.67 11.22 -6.54
CA PHE A 273 6.44 12.35 -6.01
C PHE A 273 7.91 12.41 -6.46
N LYS A 274 8.52 11.33 -6.97
CA LYS A 274 9.89 11.40 -7.51
C LYS A 274 10.03 12.33 -8.71
N PRO A 275 9.14 12.30 -9.72
CA PRO A 275 9.22 13.22 -10.84
C PRO A 275 9.20 14.68 -10.35
N MET A 276 8.30 14.99 -9.41
CA MET A 276 8.19 16.31 -8.77
C MET A 276 9.49 16.75 -8.09
N ALA A 277 10.11 15.85 -7.31
CA ALA A 277 11.37 16.16 -6.63
C ALA A 277 12.52 16.38 -7.64
N LEU A 278 12.59 15.57 -8.70
CA LEU A 278 13.62 15.69 -9.74
C LEU A 278 13.52 17.00 -10.52
N THR A 279 12.32 17.38 -10.97
CA THR A 279 12.11 18.65 -11.67
C THR A 279 12.54 19.84 -10.81
N PHE A 280 12.18 19.82 -9.53
CA PHE A 280 12.56 20.86 -8.59
C PHE A 280 14.07 20.89 -8.35
N ILE A 281 14.70 19.73 -8.13
CA ILE A 281 16.17 19.62 -7.98
C ILE A 281 16.88 20.17 -9.22
N PHE A 282 16.42 19.82 -10.42
CA PHE A 282 17.01 20.32 -11.67
C PHE A 282 16.83 21.84 -11.82
N ALA A 283 15.65 22.37 -11.51
CA ALA A 283 15.40 23.81 -11.51
C ALA A 283 16.29 24.55 -10.50
N MET A 284 16.44 24.01 -9.28
CA MET A 284 17.30 24.59 -8.24
C MET A 284 18.78 24.55 -8.60
N ILE A 285 19.27 23.45 -9.20
CA ILE A 285 20.64 23.39 -9.72
C ILE A 285 20.85 24.46 -10.80
N GLY A 286 19.91 24.59 -11.73
CA GLY A 286 19.94 25.63 -12.76
C GLY A 286 19.97 27.04 -12.16
N ALA A 287 19.08 27.32 -11.19
CA ALA A 287 19.03 28.60 -10.49
C ALA A 287 20.30 28.88 -9.69
N MET A 288 20.90 27.87 -9.06
CA MET A 288 22.17 27.99 -8.34
C MET A 288 23.32 28.34 -9.29
N VAL A 289 23.41 27.68 -10.45
CA VAL A 289 24.41 28.01 -11.49
C VAL A 289 24.21 29.44 -12.00
N LEU A 290 22.97 29.85 -12.27
CA LEU A 290 22.64 31.20 -12.72
C LEU A 290 22.94 32.26 -11.65
N CYS A 291 22.69 31.97 -10.37
CA CYS A 291 23.02 32.86 -9.25
C CYS A 291 24.53 33.11 -9.11
N LEU A 292 25.36 32.12 -9.43
CA LEU A 292 26.83 32.25 -9.37
C LEU A 292 27.42 32.94 -10.60
N THR A 293 26.75 32.86 -11.76
CA THR A 293 27.30 33.29 -13.05
C THR A 293 26.54 34.47 -13.65
N TYR A 294 25.29 34.26 -14.00
CA TYR A 294 24.44 35.20 -14.74
C TYR A 294 24.00 36.42 -13.90
N VAL A 295 23.53 36.19 -12.66
CA VAL A 295 22.96 37.27 -11.82
C VAL A 295 23.98 38.36 -11.47
N PRO A 296 25.22 38.04 -11.03
CA PRO A 296 26.24 39.06 -10.76
C PRO A 296 26.63 39.85 -12.01
N MET A 297 26.80 39.15 -13.14
CA MET A 297 27.19 39.76 -14.42
C MET A 297 26.11 40.74 -14.92
N MET A 298 24.85 40.32 -14.92
CA MET A 298 23.73 41.18 -15.35
C MET A 298 23.48 42.34 -14.40
N SER A 299 23.69 42.12 -13.10
CA SER A 299 23.62 43.18 -12.09
C SER A 299 24.66 44.28 -12.37
N ALA A 300 25.90 43.93 -12.71
CA ALA A 300 26.93 44.90 -13.05
C ALA A 300 26.61 45.71 -14.33
N LEU A 301 26.08 45.04 -15.37
CA LEU A 301 25.77 45.66 -16.65
C LEU A 301 24.55 46.59 -16.60
N ILE A 302 23.46 46.12 -15.99
CA ILE A 302 22.13 46.74 -16.14
C ILE A 302 21.76 47.66 -14.98
N LEU A 303 22.20 47.35 -13.75
CA LEU A 303 21.91 48.20 -12.59
C LEU A 303 22.64 49.54 -12.73
N ARG A 304 21.90 50.61 -12.45
CA ARG A 304 22.40 51.98 -12.45
C ARG A 304 22.01 52.65 -11.14
N ALA A 305 22.83 53.60 -10.71
CA ALA A 305 22.53 54.44 -9.57
C ALA A 305 21.17 55.15 -9.77
N PRO A 306 20.30 55.19 -8.74
CA PRO A 306 19.03 55.90 -8.83
C PRO A 306 19.30 57.39 -9.08
N LYS A 307 18.59 57.98 -10.07
CA LYS A 307 18.76 59.38 -10.50
C LYS A 307 17.97 60.39 -9.65
N SER A 308 17.19 59.95 -8.66
CA SER A 308 16.21 60.77 -7.93
C SER A 308 16.07 60.31 -6.48
N ASP A 309 15.93 61.26 -5.55
CA ASP A 309 15.61 61.03 -4.12
C ASP A 309 14.15 60.57 -3.88
N LYS A 310 13.33 60.45 -4.93
CA LYS A 310 11.94 59.98 -4.81
C LYS A 310 11.91 58.48 -4.48
N LYS A 311 11.54 58.18 -3.24
CA LYS A 311 11.28 56.82 -2.75
C LYS A 311 10.20 56.13 -3.59
N SER A 312 10.45 54.90 -4.03
CA SER A 312 9.49 54.09 -4.78
C SER A 312 8.26 53.73 -3.91
N TYR A 313 7.15 53.31 -4.52
CA TYR A 313 5.97 52.86 -3.78
C TYR A 313 6.30 51.65 -2.87
N GLY A 314 7.14 50.72 -3.35
CA GLY A 314 7.69 49.63 -2.52
C GLY A 314 8.53 50.13 -1.34
N ASP A 315 9.40 51.13 -1.55
CA ASP A 315 10.18 51.73 -0.47
C ASP A 315 9.29 52.36 0.61
N LYS A 316 8.20 53.02 0.21
CA LYS A 316 7.22 53.59 1.14
C LYS A 316 6.51 52.52 1.96
N PHE A 317 6.15 51.41 1.34
CA PHE A 317 5.52 50.27 2.01
C PHE A 317 6.49 49.62 3.01
N VAL A 318 7.71 49.29 2.59
CA VAL A 318 8.74 48.73 3.48
C VAL A 318 9.03 49.66 4.65
N HIS A 319 9.21 50.96 4.43
CA HIS A 319 9.42 51.92 5.53
C HIS A 319 8.20 52.09 6.43
N TRP A 320 6.99 51.85 5.93
CA TRP A 320 5.79 51.81 6.77
C TRP A 320 5.81 50.58 7.68
N VAL A 321 6.14 49.40 7.14
CA VAL A 321 6.31 48.17 7.92
C VAL A 321 7.43 48.33 8.94
N GLU A 322 8.60 48.83 8.53
CA GLU A 322 9.75 49.09 9.39
C GLU A 322 9.40 50.01 10.58
N ARG A 323 8.67 51.11 10.33
CA ARG A 323 8.21 52.05 11.37
C ARG A 323 7.25 51.42 12.37
N LYS A 324 6.46 50.42 11.95
CA LYS A 324 5.57 49.67 12.85
C LYS A 324 6.30 48.55 13.58
N TYR A 325 7.20 47.87 12.88
CA TYR A 325 7.97 46.75 13.37
C TYR A 325 8.99 47.15 14.44
N GLN A 326 9.75 48.22 14.24
CA GLN A 326 10.80 48.66 15.16
C GLN A 326 10.31 48.86 16.62
N PRO A 327 9.24 49.62 16.90
CA PRO A 327 8.74 49.77 18.28
C PRO A 327 8.15 48.48 18.84
N LEU A 328 7.62 47.58 18.00
CA LEU A 328 7.15 46.26 18.41
C LEU A 328 8.32 45.37 18.81
N LEU A 329 9.41 45.37 18.05
CA LEU A 329 10.63 44.62 18.36
C LEU A 329 11.26 45.10 19.66
N GLU A 330 11.34 46.41 19.91
CA GLU A 330 11.88 46.93 21.17
C GLU A 330 11.04 46.53 22.40
N LYS A 331 9.71 46.51 22.27
CA LYS A 331 8.82 45.99 23.31
C LYS A 331 8.98 44.48 23.46
N ALA A 332 9.16 43.75 22.36
CA ALA A 332 9.36 42.31 22.32
C ALA A 332 10.65 41.90 23.03
N LEU A 333 11.75 42.61 22.79
CA LEU A 333 13.04 42.37 23.47
C LEU A 333 12.93 42.53 25.00
N LYS A 334 12.12 43.47 25.49
CA LYS A 334 11.87 43.63 26.93
C LYS A 334 10.98 42.53 27.53
N LYS A 335 10.06 41.99 26.74
CA LYS A 335 9.09 40.93 27.15
C LYS A 335 9.41 39.57 26.52
N GLY A 336 10.68 39.28 26.24
CA GLY A 336 11.07 38.10 25.44
C GLY A 336 10.57 36.76 26.00
N LYS A 337 10.52 36.61 27.33
CA LYS A 337 9.99 35.41 28.00
C LYS A 337 8.51 35.16 27.69
N LEU A 338 7.72 36.22 27.58
CA LEU A 338 6.29 36.13 27.27
C LEU A 338 6.08 35.70 25.82
N ILE A 339 6.84 36.25 24.87
CA ILE A 339 6.70 35.92 23.44
C ILE A 339 7.08 34.47 23.17
N ILE A 340 8.21 34.00 23.73
CA ILE A 340 8.59 32.59 23.60
C ILE A 340 7.58 31.68 24.29
N GLY A 341 7.06 32.07 25.46
CA GLY A 341 5.98 31.33 26.13
C GLY A 341 4.72 31.20 25.25
N VAL A 342 4.30 32.29 24.61
CA VAL A 342 3.17 32.28 23.65
C VAL A 342 3.47 31.36 22.47
N SER A 343 4.66 31.43 21.88
CA SER A 343 5.05 30.55 20.77
C SER A 343 5.02 29.07 21.15
N VAL A 344 5.46 28.72 22.37
CA VAL A 344 5.41 27.33 22.87
C VAL A 344 3.96 26.88 23.10
N VAL A 345 3.10 27.76 23.62
CA VAL A 345 1.66 27.45 23.79
C VAL A 345 0.99 27.24 22.43
N LEU A 346 1.24 28.12 21.45
CA LEU A 346 0.73 27.97 20.09
C LEU A 346 1.22 26.68 19.44
N PHE A 347 2.47 26.30 19.66
CA PHE A 347 3.00 25.01 19.23
C PHE A 347 2.27 23.83 19.88
N GLY A 348 2.02 23.89 21.19
CA GLY A 348 1.24 22.87 21.91
C GLY A 348 -0.19 22.73 21.36
N ILE A 349 -0.85 23.85 21.03
CA ILE A 349 -2.17 23.85 20.38
C ILE A 349 -2.09 23.24 18.98
N ALA A 350 -1.08 23.59 18.18
CA ALA A 350 -0.90 23.02 16.85
C ALA A 350 -0.67 21.50 16.90
N VAL A 351 0.15 21.01 17.85
CA VAL A 351 0.35 19.57 18.07
C VAL A 351 -0.97 18.89 18.45
N PHE A 352 -1.75 19.50 19.35
CA PHE A 352 -3.06 18.97 19.73
C PHE A 352 -4.03 18.91 18.53
N MET A 353 -4.09 19.96 17.72
CA MET A 353 -4.88 19.98 16.48
C MET A 353 -4.42 18.88 15.50
N PHE A 354 -3.11 18.74 15.31
CA PHE A 354 -2.52 17.71 14.44
C PHE A 354 -2.88 16.28 14.89
N THR A 355 -2.88 16.00 16.21
CA THR A 355 -3.24 14.67 16.72
C THR A 355 -4.70 14.28 16.49
N ARG A 356 -5.59 15.26 16.24
CA ARG A 356 -7.01 15.03 15.91
C ARG A 356 -7.31 15.09 14.43
N MET A 357 -6.33 15.43 13.59
CA MET A 357 -6.52 15.56 12.16
C MET A 357 -6.62 14.18 11.51
N GLY A 358 -7.55 14.06 10.56
CA GLY A 358 -7.71 12.88 9.73
C GLY A 358 -6.51 12.61 8.83
N GLY A 359 -6.46 11.43 8.24
CA GLY A 359 -5.40 11.02 7.31
C GLY A 359 -5.94 10.34 6.06
N GLU A 360 -5.38 10.70 4.92
CA GLU A 360 -5.65 10.08 3.61
C GLU A 360 -4.35 9.89 2.82
N PHE A 361 -4.31 8.97 1.87
CA PHE A 361 -3.08 8.74 1.08
C PHE A 361 -2.81 9.94 0.16
N ILE A 362 -3.72 10.19 -0.78
CA ILE A 362 -3.67 11.28 -1.75
C ILE A 362 -5.12 11.77 -1.92
N PRO A 363 -5.36 13.08 -2.06
CA PRO A 363 -6.69 13.59 -2.40
C PRO A 363 -7.20 12.98 -3.70
N GLN A 364 -8.50 12.70 -3.77
CA GLN A 364 -9.12 12.17 -4.98
C GLN A 364 -8.97 13.18 -6.13
N LEU A 365 -8.50 12.70 -7.28
CA LEU A 365 -8.36 13.49 -8.49
C LEU A 365 -9.71 13.51 -9.22
N ASP A 366 -10.23 14.69 -9.57
CA ASP A 366 -11.42 14.77 -10.42
C ASP A 366 -11.04 14.53 -11.88
N GLU A 367 -11.54 13.43 -12.45
CA GLU A 367 -11.33 13.05 -13.85
C GLU A 367 -12.36 13.68 -14.80
N GLY A 368 -13.35 14.40 -14.28
CA GLY A 368 -14.49 14.91 -15.04
C GLY A 368 -15.60 13.87 -15.16
N ASP A 369 -15.32 12.74 -15.82
CA ASP A 369 -16.30 11.67 -16.08
C ASP A 369 -16.65 10.86 -14.80
N ILE A 370 -17.79 10.16 -14.85
CA ILE A 370 -18.25 9.27 -13.78
C ILE A 370 -18.19 7.83 -14.28
N ALA A 371 -17.79 6.90 -13.42
CA ALA A 371 -17.96 5.47 -13.65
C ALA A 371 -18.71 4.87 -12.47
N PHE A 372 -19.54 3.85 -12.70
CA PHE A 372 -20.12 3.09 -11.60
C PHE A 372 -20.33 1.62 -11.97
N HIS A 373 -20.26 0.74 -10.98
CA HIS A 373 -20.63 -0.66 -11.17
C HIS A 373 -22.13 -0.82 -11.00
N ALA A 374 -22.76 -1.56 -11.93
CA ALA A 374 -24.08 -2.12 -11.72
C ALA A 374 -23.91 -3.62 -11.48
N ILE A 375 -24.13 -4.05 -10.24
CA ILE A 375 -23.87 -5.43 -9.82
C ILE A 375 -25.18 -6.12 -9.47
N LEU A 376 -25.52 -7.12 -10.28
CA LEU A 376 -26.72 -7.92 -10.12
C LEU A 376 -26.47 -9.05 -9.11
N LYS A 377 -27.52 -9.83 -8.86
CA LYS A 377 -27.41 -11.01 -8.01
C LYS A 377 -26.42 -12.02 -8.63
N PRO A 378 -25.52 -12.59 -7.82
CA PRO A 378 -24.75 -13.79 -8.12
C PRO A 378 -25.43 -14.80 -9.04
N GLY A 379 -24.83 -15.01 -10.22
CA GLY A 379 -25.31 -16.01 -11.20
C GLY A 379 -26.45 -15.54 -12.10
N SER A 380 -26.70 -14.23 -12.17
CA SER A 380 -27.57 -13.64 -13.19
C SER A 380 -27.04 -13.93 -14.60
N SER A 381 -27.95 -14.15 -15.55
CA SER A 381 -27.57 -14.43 -16.93
C SER A 381 -27.11 -13.16 -17.65
N LEU A 382 -26.22 -13.31 -18.65
CA LEU A 382 -25.77 -12.20 -19.48
C LEU A 382 -26.96 -11.41 -20.10
N THR A 383 -28.01 -12.11 -20.53
CA THR A 383 -29.23 -11.48 -21.08
C THR A 383 -29.93 -10.58 -20.06
N GLU A 384 -30.08 -11.05 -18.82
CA GLU A 384 -30.69 -10.26 -17.74
C GLU A 384 -29.85 -9.01 -17.44
N THR A 385 -28.52 -9.16 -17.42
CA THR A 385 -27.60 -8.04 -17.21
C THR A 385 -27.73 -7.00 -18.32
N ILE A 386 -27.78 -7.42 -19.59
CA ILE A 386 -27.99 -6.52 -20.76
C ILE A 386 -29.31 -5.76 -20.65
N GLU A 387 -30.41 -6.44 -20.33
CA GLU A 387 -31.72 -5.79 -20.18
C GLU A 387 -31.72 -4.78 -19.03
N THR A 388 -31.03 -5.11 -17.93
CA THR A 388 -30.93 -4.26 -16.75
C THR A 388 -30.06 -3.03 -17.03
N THR A 389 -28.88 -3.20 -17.64
CA THR A 389 -28.00 -2.07 -18.00
C THR A 389 -28.66 -1.16 -19.03
N THR A 390 -29.36 -1.71 -20.02
CA THR A 390 -30.10 -0.90 -21.00
C THR A 390 -31.17 -0.03 -20.31
N LYS A 391 -31.87 -0.56 -19.31
CA LYS A 391 -32.83 0.24 -18.50
C LYS A 391 -32.12 1.32 -17.68
N ILE A 392 -30.97 1.01 -17.08
CA ILE A 392 -30.14 1.99 -16.35
C ILE A 392 -29.74 3.13 -17.28
N GLU A 393 -29.24 2.81 -18.47
CA GLU A 393 -28.84 3.79 -19.49
C GLU A 393 -29.99 4.70 -19.90
N GLN A 394 -31.18 4.13 -20.15
CA GLN A 394 -32.37 4.91 -20.47
C GLN A 394 -32.80 5.86 -19.34
N ILE A 395 -32.75 5.42 -18.09
CA ILE A 395 -33.10 6.26 -16.92
C ILE A 395 -32.12 7.41 -16.78
N VAL A 396 -30.81 7.11 -16.85
CA VAL A 396 -29.76 8.11 -16.70
C VAL A 396 -29.85 9.15 -17.82
N LYS A 397 -29.95 8.69 -19.07
CA LYS A 397 -30.00 9.58 -20.24
C LYS A 397 -31.28 10.42 -20.31
N ALA A 398 -32.40 9.91 -19.78
CA ALA A 398 -33.65 10.65 -19.72
C ALA A 398 -33.70 11.72 -18.62
N LYS A 399 -33.08 11.47 -17.46
CA LYS A 399 -33.14 12.37 -16.29
C LYS A 399 -32.02 13.41 -16.24
N PHE A 400 -30.85 13.11 -16.80
CA PHE A 400 -29.66 13.94 -16.66
C PHE A 400 -29.16 14.46 -18.02
N PRO A 401 -29.54 15.69 -18.42
CA PRO A 401 -29.06 16.30 -19.66
C PRO A 401 -27.54 16.59 -19.66
N GLU A 402 -26.89 16.51 -18.51
CA GLU A 402 -25.43 16.63 -18.33
C GLU A 402 -24.65 15.46 -18.96
N VAL A 403 -25.30 14.30 -19.16
CA VAL A 403 -24.68 13.10 -19.72
C VAL A 403 -24.60 13.23 -21.24
N GLU A 404 -23.38 13.21 -21.78
CA GLU A 404 -23.15 13.16 -23.22
C GLU A 404 -23.40 11.75 -23.76
N LYS A 405 -22.78 10.76 -23.13
CA LYS A 405 -22.87 9.34 -23.49
C LYS A 405 -22.85 8.45 -22.26
N ILE A 406 -23.52 7.31 -22.36
CA ILE A 406 -23.43 6.25 -21.36
C ILE A 406 -23.17 4.91 -22.04
N VAL A 407 -22.20 4.16 -21.49
CA VAL A 407 -21.76 2.87 -22.03
C VAL A 407 -21.63 1.88 -20.90
N SER A 408 -22.25 0.71 -21.01
CA SER A 408 -22.08 -0.37 -20.04
C SER A 408 -21.31 -1.54 -20.62
N ARG A 409 -20.18 -1.87 -20.01
CA ARG A 409 -19.36 -3.03 -20.35
C ARG A 409 -19.67 -4.17 -19.38
N ILE A 410 -20.11 -5.30 -19.92
CA ILE A 410 -20.57 -6.46 -19.15
C ILE A 410 -19.61 -7.62 -19.38
N GLY A 411 -19.20 -8.32 -18.31
CA GLY A 411 -18.39 -9.52 -18.40
C GLY A 411 -16.99 -9.33 -19.02
N VAL A 412 -16.45 -10.40 -19.59
CA VAL A 412 -15.06 -10.48 -20.06
C VAL A 412 -14.93 -10.07 -21.54
N ALA A 413 -13.88 -9.32 -21.88
CA ALA A 413 -13.50 -9.04 -23.27
C ALA A 413 -12.80 -10.24 -23.93
N GLU A 414 -12.72 -10.26 -25.26
CA GLU A 414 -12.07 -11.37 -26.00
C GLU A 414 -10.62 -11.63 -25.56
N ILE A 415 -9.89 -10.57 -25.21
CA ILE A 415 -8.60 -10.69 -24.51
C ILE A 415 -8.90 -10.56 -23.01
N PRO A 416 -8.76 -11.63 -22.21
CA PRO A 416 -9.15 -11.65 -20.81
C PRO A 416 -8.06 -10.98 -19.94
N THR A 417 -7.82 -9.69 -20.14
CA THR A 417 -6.98 -8.89 -19.23
C THR A 417 -7.67 -8.62 -17.89
N ASP A 418 -9.00 -8.73 -17.87
CA ASP A 418 -9.87 -8.48 -16.71
C ASP A 418 -10.91 -9.61 -16.59
N PRO A 419 -10.83 -10.48 -15.57
CA PRO A 419 -11.73 -11.61 -15.38
C PRO A 419 -13.04 -11.18 -14.70
N MET A 420 -13.82 -10.35 -15.38
CA MET A 420 -15.08 -9.80 -14.88
C MET A 420 -16.27 -10.77 -15.08
N PRO A 421 -17.11 -11.02 -14.05
CA PRO A 421 -18.23 -11.95 -14.18
C PRO A 421 -19.42 -11.35 -14.96
N MET A 422 -20.35 -12.19 -15.42
CA MET A 422 -21.48 -11.79 -16.28
C MET A 422 -22.57 -10.99 -15.55
N ASP A 423 -22.59 -11.03 -14.23
CA ASP A 423 -23.52 -10.34 -13.35
C ASP A 423 -23.00 -8.97 -12.88
N LEU A 424 -21.84 -8.55 -13.40
CA LEU A 424 -21.26 -7.24 -13.16
C LEU A 424 -21.23 -6.46 -14.48
N ALA A 425 -21.54 -5.17 -14.40
CA ALA A 425 -21.39 -4.21 -15.50
C ALA A 425 -20.63 -2.96 -15.03
N ASP A 426 -19.62 -2.55 -15.79
CA ASP A 426 -18.92 -1.29 -15.60
C ASP A 426 -19.61 -0.25 -16.48
N VAL A 427 -20.29 0.71 -15.86
CA VAL A 427 -21.04 1.77 -16.54
C VAL A 427 -20.21 3.04 -16.57
N PHE A 428 -19.83 3.49 -17.76
CA PHE A 428 -19.11 4.73 -18.00
C PHE A 428 -20.10 5.81 -18.40
N VAL A 429 -20.12 6.92 -17.65
CA VAL A 429 -20.95 8.09 -17.90
C VAL A 429 -20.04 9.24 -18.30
N ILE A 430 -20.04 9.56 -19.58
CA ILE A 430 -19.26 10.66 -20.14
C ILE A 430 -20.07 11.93 -19.98
N LEU A 431 -19.50 12.92 -19.30
CA LEU A 431 -20.18 14.17 -18.98
C LEU A 431 -19.84 15.27 -19.96
N LYS A 432 -20.80 16.17 -20.17
CA LYS A 432 -20.55 17.45 -20.84
C LYS A 432 -19.62 18.33 -19.99
N PRO A 433 -18.93 19.31 -20.60
CA PRO A 433 -18.16 20.29 -19.84
C PRO A 433 -18.98 20.96 -18.75
N LYS A 434 -18.38 21.20 -17.57
CA LYS A 434 -19.07 21.77 -16.38
C LYS A 434 -19.86 23.05 -16.65
N GLY A 435 -19.43 23.87 -17.62
CA GLY A 435 -20.14 25.10 -18.01
C GLY A 435 -21.49 24.89 -18.69
N GLU A 436 -21.80 23.67 -19.14
CA GLU A 436 -23.06 23.30 -19.80
C GLU A 436 -24.04 22.58 -18.86
N TRP A 437 -23.71 22.46 -17.57
CA TRP A 437 -24.54 21.75 -16.60
C TRP A 437 -25.77 22.59 -16.22
N THR A 438 -26.93 21.94 -16.09
CA THR A 438 -28.22 22.62 -15.88
C THR A 438 -28.93 22.21 -14.60
N THR A 439 -28.69 20.99 -14.10
CA THR A 439 -29.44 20.35 -13.02
C THR A 439 -28.75 20.46 -11.66
N VAL A 440 -27.43 20.61 -11.66
CA VAL A 440 -26.55 20.59 -10.48
C VAL A 440 -25.33 21.46 -10.70
N GLU A 441 -24.79 22.00 -9.60
CA GLU A 441 -23.55 22.80 -9.62
C GLU A 441 -22.30 21.95 -9.33
N THR A 442 -22.45 20.81 -8.64
CA THR A 442 -21.34 19.96 -8.21
C THR A 442 -21.49 18.52 -8.69
N LYS A 443 -20.35 17.85 -8.91
CA LYS A 443 -20.30 16.44 -9.34
C LYS A 443 -20.85 15.51 -8.25
N ASP A 444 -20.58 15.81 -6.99
CA ASP A 444 -21.06 15.01 -5.86
C ASP A 444 -22.60 15.02 -5.76
N GLU A 445 -23.22 16.20 -5.98
CA GLU A 445 -24.68 16.33 -6.05
C GLU A 445 -25.25 15.59 -7.27
N LEU A 446 -24.54 15.59 -8.41
CA LEU A 446 -24.92 14.80 -9.58
C LEU A 446 -24.94 13.31 -9.24
N ILE A 447 -23.89 12.80 -8.60
CA ILE A 447 -23.77 11.39 -8.21
C ILE A 447 -24.88 11.00 -7.24
N GLU A 448 -25.22 11.84 -6.26
CA GLU A 448 -26.29 11.58 -5.30
C GLU A 448 -27.66 11.49 -5.99
N LYS A 449 -27.99 12.45 -6.86
CA LYS A 449 -29.24 12.40 -7.66
C LYS A 449 -29.27 11.23 -8.63
N MET A 450 -28.13 10.89 -9.25
CA MET A 450 -28.02 9.71 -10.12
C MET A 450 -28.26 8.43 -9.35
N LYS A 451 -27.69 8.31 -8.15
CA LYS A 451 -27.91 7.16 -7.24
C LYS A 451 -29.38 6.99 -6.92
N GLU A 452 -30.06 8.05 -6.47
CA GLU A 452 -31.51 8.02 -6.21
C GLU A 452 -32.32 7.63 -7.46
N ALA A 453 -31.88 8.05 -8.64
CA ALA A 453 -32.55 7.74 -9.89
C ALA A 453 -32.43 6.27 -10.30
N VAL A 454 -31.28 5.63 -10.07
CA VAL A 454 -31.02 4.24 -10.45
C VAL A 454 -31.48 3.23 -9.39
N GLU A 455 -31.57 3.62 -8.12
CA GLU A 455 -32.08 2.79 -7.01
C GLU A 455 -33.52 2.29 -7.18
N ILE A 456 -34.27 2.84 -8.17
CA ILE A 456 -35.61 2.37 -8.55
C ILE A 456 -35.57 0.91 -9.04
N ILE A 457 -34.45 0.44 -9.56
CA ILE A 457 -34.32 -0.94 -10.08
C ILE A 457 -34.02 -1.90 -8.93
N PRO A 458 -34.93 -2.83 -8.60
CA PRO A 458 -34.73 -3.75 -7.48
C PRO A 458 -33.67 -4.81 -7.82
N GLY A 459 -32.84 -5.15 -6.83
CA GLY A 459 -31.88 -6.26 -6.95
C GLY A 459 -30.57 -5.92 -7.65
N VAL A 460 -30.28 -4.63 -7.85
CA VAL A 460 -29.00 -4.12 -8.36
C VAL A 460 -28.33 -3.28 -7.28
N ASN A 461 -27.05 -3.55 -7.03
CA ASN A 461 -26.22 -2.71 -6.18
C ASN A 461 -25.35 -1.80 -7.06
N TYR A 462 -25.25 -0.53 -6.68
CA TYR A 462 -24.51 0.49 -7.41
C TYR A 462 -23.29 0.97 -6.61
N GLU A 463 -22.15 1.09 -7.28
CA GLU A 463 -20.91 1.59 -6.68
C GLU A 463 -20.32 2.67 -7.58
N PHE A 464 -20.36 3.93 -7.13
CA PHE A 464 -19.88 5.07 -7.93
C PHE A 464 -18.38 5.34 -7.68
N THR A 465 -17.67 5.68 -8.75
CA THR A 465 -16.23 5.97 -8.81
C THR A 465 -15.91 6.75 -10.10
N GLN A 466 -14.66 6.69 -10.57
CA GLN A 466 -14.17 7.34 -11.78
C GLN A 466 -13.36 6.35 -12.64
N PRO A 467 -13.28 6.54 -13.97
CA PRO A 467 -12.69 5.55 -14.87
C PRO A 467 -11.23 5.15 -14.57
N ILE A 468 -10.34 6.10 -14.26
CA ILE A 468 -8.92 5.85 -13.97
C ILE A 468 -8.78 5.36 -12.54
N GLU A 469 -9.44 5.99 -11.57
CA GLU A 469 -9.47 5.59 -10.15
C GLU A 469 -9.89 4.13 -9.99
N MET A 470 -10.98 3.73 -10.65
CA MET A 470 -11.48 2.35 -10.67
C MET A 470 -10.39 1.36 -11.11
N ARG A 471 -9.71 1.65 -12.24
CA ARG A 471 -8.65 0.77 -12.77
C ARG A 471 -7.40 0.82 -11.93
N PHE A 472 -7.10 1.96 -11.33
CA PHE A 472 -5.95 2.13 -10.47
C PHE A 472 -6.10 1.30 -9.20
N ASN A 473 -7.25 1.37 -8.52
CA ASN A 473 -7.54 0.58 -7.33
C ASN A 473 -7.50 -0.93 -7.65
N GLU A 474 -8.16 -1.34 -8.73
CA GLU A 474 -8.20 -2.74 -9.18
C GLU A 474 -6.80 -3.32 -9.44
N LEU A 475 -5.93 -2.57 -10.13
CA LEU A 475 -4.57 -3.01 -10.46
C LEU A 475 -3.63 -3.05 -9.24
N LEU A 476 -3.88 -2.22 -8.23
CA LEU A 476 -2.99 -2.11 -7.07
C LEU A 476 -3.28 -3.17 -6.01
N GLU A 477 -4.55 -3.31 -5.64
CA GLU A 477 -4.94 -4.07 -4.45
C GLU A 477 -5.81 -5.29 -4.79
N GLY A 478 -6.22 -5.43 -6.06
CA GLY A 478 -7.20 -6.44 -6.50
C GLY A 478 -8.60 -6.17 -5.96
N VAL A 479 -8.87 -4.93 -5.56
CA VAL A 479 -10.11 -4.43 -4.96
C VAL A 479 -10.40 -3.06 -5.58
N ARG A 480 -11.66 -2.74 -5.84
CA ARG A 480 -12.02 -1.54 -6.62
C ARG A 480 -12.34 -0.34 -5.74
N GLU A 481 -12.68 -0.61 -4.48
CA GLU A 481 -13.10 0.34 -3.46
C GLU A 481 -11.92 0.96 -2.70
N ASP A 482 -12.16 2.12 -2.08
CA ASP A 482 -11.14 2.89 -1.35
C ASP A 482 -10.54 2.11 -0.17
N ILE A 483 -11.36 1.36 0.56
CA ILE A 483 -10.96 0.52 1.69
C ILE A 483 -11.44 -0.91 1.44
N ALA A 484 -10.55 -1.87 1.69
CA ALA A 484 -10.88 -3.29 1.62
C ALA A 484 -10.62 -3.97 2.96
N ILE A 485 -11.65 -4.44 3.64
CA ILE A 485 -11.50 -5.29 4.83
C ILE A 485 -11.30 -6.73 4.35
N LYS A 486 -10.05 -7.13 4.12
CA LYS A 486 -9.66 -8.46 3.61
C LYS A 486 -9.69 -9.48 4.74
N LEU A 487 -10.56 -10.48 4.64
CA LEU A 487 -10.68 -11.60 5.57
C LEU A 487 -10.04 -12.86 4.95
N TYR A 488 -9.08 -13.43 5.66
CA TYR A 488 -8.36 -14.64 5.24
C TYR A 488 -8.79 -15.87 6.04
N GLY A 489 -8.81 -17.03 5.39
CA GLY A 489 -9.20 -18.30 6.01
C GLY A 489 -9.29 -19.45 5.01
N GLU A 490 -9.54 -20.67 5.48
CA GLU A 490 -9.55 -21.86 4.61
C GLU A 490 -10.93 -22.18 4.00
N ASP A 491 -12.01 -22.00 4.77
CA ASP A 491 -13.38 -22.35 4.37
C ASP A 491 -14.12 -21.14 3.78
N ILE A 492 -14.57 -21.27 2.53
CA ILE A 492 -15.26 -20.21 1.80
C ILE A 492 -16.63 -19.86 2.40
N ASN A 493 -17.31 -20.84 3.02
CA ASN A 493 -18.62 -20.61 3.64
C ASN A 493 -18.47 -19.78 4.92
N VAL A 494 -17.45 -20.09 5.73
CA VAL A 494 -17.11 -19.31 6.93
C VAL A 494 -16.70 -17.91 6.54
N LEU A 495 -15.87 -17.77 5.50
CA LEU A 495 -15.50 -16.46 4.95
C LEU A 495 -16.73 -15.65 4.51
N SER A 496 -17.65 -16.24 3.75
CA SER A 496 -18.88 -15.58 3.30
C SER A 496 -19.75 -15.13 4.47
N GLN A 497 -19.97 -16.00 5.47
CA GLN A 497 -20.78 -15.69 6.64
C GLN A 497 -20.17 -14.55 7.47
N LYS A 498 -18.84 -14.59 7.67
CA LYS A 498 -18.12 -13.57 8.43
C LYS A 498 -18.02 -12.24 7.68
N ALA A 499 -17.94 -12.25 6.34
CA ALA A 499 -18.01 -11.03 5.54
C ALA A 499 -19.38 -10.33 5.64
N GLU A 500 -20.48 -11.09 5.65
CA GLU A 500 -21.82 -10.53 5.92
C GLU A 500 -21.96 -10.00 7.35
N GLU A 501 -21.39 -10.70 8.34
CA GLU A 501 -21.38 -10.27 9.74
C GLU A 501 -20.59 -8.96 9.90
N ILE A 502 -19.40 -8.86 9.29
CA ILE A 502 -18.60 -7.63 9.21
C ILE A 502 -19.44 -6.49 8.62
N SER A 503 -20.11 -6.75 7.48
CA SER A 503 -20.95 -5.74 6.81
C SER A 503 -22.08 -5.24 7.70
N LYS A 504 -22.70 -6.11 8.50
CA LYS A 504 -23.76 -5.73 9.47
C LYS A 504 -23.22 -4.95 10.66
N ILE A 505 -22.05 -5.30 11.18
CA ILE A 505 -21.43 -4.62 12.33
C ILE A 505 -21.02 -3.18 11.97
N ILE A 506 -20.48 -3.00 10.77
CA ILE A 506 -19.97 -1.70 10.33
C ILE A 506 -21.05 -0.81 9.69
N ALA A 507 -22.20 -1.39 9.30
CA ALA A 507 -23.34 -0.66 8.76
C ALA A 507 -23.78 0.49 9.71
N GLY A 508 -24.02 1.66 9.15
CA GLY A 508 -24.38 2.86 9.92
C GLY A 508 -23.21 3.60 10.58
N THR A 509 -21.96 3.26 10.23
CA THR A 509 -20.80 4.09 10.59
C THR A 509 -20.74 5.33 9.70
N ASP A 510 -20.66 6.51 10.31
CA ASP A 510 -20.57 7.77 9.57
C ASP A 510 -19.33 7.78 8.64
N GLY A 511 -19.54 8.13 7.38
CA GLY A 511 -18.49 8.17 6.35
C GLY A 511 -18.33 6.91 5.50
N ILE A 512 -19.08 5.84 5.81
CA ILE A 512 -19.28 4.72 4.86
C ILE A 512 -20.27 5.19 3.80
N GLY A 513 -19.81 5.35 2.56
CA GLY A 513 -20.67 5.63 1.42
C GLY A 513 -21.34 4.36 0.93
N ASP A 514 -20.71 3.72 -0.06
CA ASP A 514 -21.16 2.45 -0.61
C ASP A 514 -20.33 1.32 0.02
N MET A 515 -20.98 0.24 0.45
CA MET A 515 -20.31 -0.89 1.08
C MET A 515 -20.87 -2.20 0.53
N LYS A 516 -19.96 -3.14 0.27
CA LYS A 516 -20.33 -4.44 -0.26
C LYS A 516 -19.38 -5.55 0.18
N ALA A 517 -19.95 -6.71 0.52
CA ALA A 517 -19.18 -7.94 0.68
C ALA A 517 -18.99 -8.63 -0.68
N GLU A 518 -17.77 -9.08 -0.97
CA GLU A 518 -17.45 -9.90 -2.15
C GLU A 518 -18.29 -11.19 -2.12
N ALA A 519 -19.12 -11.38 -3.15
CA ALA A 519 -19.94 -12.59 -3.26
C ALA A 519 -19.05 -13.78 -3.64
N THR A 520 -18.83 -14.70 -2.68
CA THR A 520 -18.00 -15.89 -2.89
C THR A 520 -18.83 -17.15 -3.18
N THR A 521 -20.12 -17.14 -2.82
CA THR A 521 -21.03 -18.28 -2.94
C THR A 521 -22.34 -17.88 -3.65
N GLY A 522 -23.11 -18.88 -4.10
CA GLY A 522 -24.44 -18.67 -4.65
C GLY A 522 -24.55 -18.83 -6.17
N LEU A 523 -23.48 -19.24 -6.86
CA LEU A 523 -23.55 -19.54 -8.29
C LEU A 523 -24.32 -20.86 -8.52
N PRO A 524 -25.47 -20.85 -9.22
CA PRO A 524 -26.17 -22.09 -9.52
C PRO A 524 -25.38 -22.89 -10.57
N GLN A 525 -24.91 -24.09 -10.21
CA GLN A 525 -24.17 -24.98 -11.10
C GLN A 525 -24.91 -26.30 -11.28
N MET A 526 -25.01 -26.78 -12.53
CA MET A 526 -25.40 -28.17 -12.80
C MET A 526 -24.18 -29.06 -12.62
N THR A 527 -24.12 -29.81 -11.52
CA THR A 527 -22.97 -30.65 -11.19
C THR A 527 -23.21 -32.09 -11.60
N ILE A 528 -22.31 -32.64 -12.42
CA ILE A 528 -22.30 -34.05 -12.80
C ILE A 528 -21.33 -34.80 -11.87
N THR A 529 -21.89 -35.55 -10.90
CA THR A 529 -21.12 -36.33 -9.95
C THR A 529 -21.03 -37.79 -10.43
N TYR A 530 -19.91 -38.14 -11.06
CA TYR A 530 -19.70 -39.49 -11.61
C TYR A 530 -19.64 -40.56 -10.52
N ASN A 531 -20.40 -41.65 -10.69
CA ASN A 531 -20.33 -42.82 -9.84
C ASN A 531 -19.24 -43.78 -10.35
N ARG A 532 -18.06 -43.73 -9.73
CA ARG A 532 -16.90 -44.54 -10.13
C ARG A 532 -17.18 -46.05 -10.13
N SER A 533 -18.00 -46.55 -9.21
CA SER A 533 -18.36 -47.98 -9.16
C SER A 533 -19.17 -48.41 -10.38
N LYS A 534 -20.16 -47.60 -10.78
CA LYS A 534 -20.96 -47.87 -11.98
C LYS A 534 -20.16 -47.67 -13.28
N LEU A 535 -19.29 -46.67 -13.34
CA LEU A 535 -18.38 -46.50 -14.47
C LEU A 535 -17.49 -47.73 -14.69
N ALA A 536 -16.93 -48.28 -13.62
CA ALA A 536 -16.12 -49.50 -13.69
C ALA A 536 -16.94 -50.72 -14.15
N GLN A 537 -18.19 -50.86 -13.69
CA GLN A 537 -19.09 -51.93 -14.12
C GLN A 537 -19.39 -51.89 -15.61
N TYR A 538 -19.51 -50.69 -16.18
CA TYR A 538 -19.82 -50.46 -17.59
C TYR A 538 -18.58 -50.28 -18.49
N GLY A 539 -17.37 -50.31 -17.92
CA GLY A 539 -16.12 -50.12 -18.67
C GLY A 539 -15.94 -48.71 -19.25
N LEU A 540 -16.55 -47.69 -18.65
CA LEU A 540 -16.55 -46.31 -19.14
C LEU A 540 -15.40 -45.49 -18.55
N GLN A 541 -14.78 -44.66 -19.38
CA GLN A 541 -13.74 -43.72 -18.96
C GLN A 541 -14.31 -42.31 -18.79
N ILE A 542 -13.88 -41.62 -17.73
CA ILE A 542 -14.32 -40.25 -17.43
C ILE A 542 -13.96 -39.28 -18.57
N ASN A 543 -12.82 -39.47 -19.22
CA ASN A 543 -12.39 -38.60 -20.33
C ASN A 543 -13.40 -38.63 -21.50
N THR A 544 -13.83 -39.82 -21.91
CA THR A 544 -14.83 -40.00 -22.96
C THR A 544 -16.17 -39.36 -22.57
N LEU A 545 -16.59 -39.50 -21.31
CA LEU A 545 -17.82 -38.86 -20.83
C LEU A 545 -17.72 -37.34 -20.83
N ASN A 546 -16.59 -36.80 -20.38
CA ASN A 546 -16.35 -35.36 -20.41
C ASN A 546 -16.35 -34.82 -21.84
N GLN A 547 -15.73 -35.53 -22.79
CA GLN A 547 -15.74 -35.14 -24.21
C GLN A 547 -17.16 -35.19 -24.79
N ILE A 548 -17.97 -36.20 -24.45
CA ILE A 548 -19.38 -36.27 -24.85
C ILE A 548 -20.17 -35.09 -24.28
N VAL A 549 -20.01 -34.78 -22.99
CA VAL A 549 -20.68 -33.63 -22.34
C VAL A 549 -20.24 -32.31 -22.95
N GLN A 550 -18.93 -32.12 -23.18
CA GLN A 550 -18.36 -30.93 -23.81
C GLN A 550 -18.89 -30.74 -25.23
N SER A 551 -18.82 -31.79 -26.07
CA SER A 551 -19.34 -31.77 -27.43
C SER A 551 -20.86 -31.62 -27.49
N ALA A 552 -21.59 -32.10 -26.49
CA ALA A 552 -23.05 -31.97 -26.46
C ALA A 552 -23.51 -30.55 -26.09
N PHE A 553 -22.94 -29.96 -25.04
CA PHE A 553 -23.45 -28.72 -24.43
C PHE A 553 -22.58 -27.49 -24.72
N ALA A 554 -21.28 -27.56 -24.43
CA ALA A 554 -20.35 -26.43 -24.62
C ALA A 554 -20.04 -26.18 -26.10
N GLY A 555 -20.12 -27.22 -26.92
CA GLY A 555 -19.70 -27.19 -28.31
C GLY A 555 -18.24 -27.59 -28.43
N GLY A 556 -17.99 -28.83 -28.85
CA GLY A 556 -16.64 -29.34 -29.05
C GLY A 556 -16.04 -28.73 -30.31
N ILE A 557 -14.90 -28.05 -30.20
CA ILE A 557 -14.15 -27.51 -31.34
C ILE A 557 -13.46 -28.67 -32.06
N ALA A 558 -14.01 -29.07 -33.21
CA ALA A 558 -13.46 -30.14 -34.05
C ALA A 558 -12.34 -29.65 -34.98
N GLY A 559 -12.22 -28.34 -35.19
CA GLY A 559 -11.15 -27.75 -35.98
C GLY A 559 -11.39 -26.27 -36.27
N THR A 560 -10.52 -25.66 -37.06
CA THR A 560 -10.66 -24.25 -37.49
C THR A 560 -10.82 -24.17 -39.00
N ILE A 561 -11.81 -23.41 -39.46
CA ILE A 561 -12.05 -23.08 -40.86
C ILE A 561 -11.37 -21.75 -41.17
N PHE A 562 -10.67 -21.71 -42.30
CA PHE A 562 -9.94 -20.52 -42.75
C PHE A 562 -10.66 -19.87 -43.94
N GLU A 563 -11.01 -18.60 -43.80
CA GLU A 563 -11.52 -17.76 -44.90
C GLU A 563 -10.50 -16.64 -45.19
N GLY A 564 -9.56 -16.93 -46.09
CA GLY A 564 -8.39 -16.07 -46.29
C GLY A 564 -7.54 -16.02 -45.02
N GLU A 565 -7.47 -14.85 -44.38
CA GLU A 565 -6.76 -14.66 -43.11
C GLU A 565 -7.65 -14.86 -41.87
N LYS A 566 -8.98 -14.89 -42.06
CA LYS A 566 -9.96 -15.05 -40.96
C LYS A 566 -10.03 -16.51 -40.52
N ARG A 567 -10.30 -16.71 -39.23
CA ARG A 567 -10.39 -18.03 -38.59
C ARG A 567 -11.72 -18.15 -37.88
N PHE A 568 -12.40 -19.28 -38.10
CA PHE A 568 -13.68 -19.60 -37.46
C PHE A 568 -13.64 -21.01 -36.89
N ASP A 569 -14.19 -21.20 -35.69
CA ASP A 569 -14.23 -22.52 -35.07
C ASP A 569 -15.33 -23.40 -35.70
N LEU A 570 -14.95 -24.62 -36.09
CA LEU A 570 -15.87 -25.68 -36.48
C LEU A 570 -16.29 -26.45 -35.22
N VAL A 571 -17.56 -26.34 -34.85
CA VAL A 571 -18.07 -26.84 -33.57
C VAL A 571 -19.19 -27.85 -33.76
N VAL A 572 -19.14 -28.96 -33.02
CA VAL A 572 -20.25 -29.91 -32.86
C VAL A 572 -21.00 -29.59 -31.59
N ARG A 573 -22.32 -29.47 -31.66
CA ARG A 573 -23.21 -29.23 -30.50
C ARG A 573 -24.59 -29.82 -30.71
N LEU A 574 -25.28 -30.16 -29.62
CA LEU A 574 -26.70 -30.55 -29.69
C LEU A 574 -27.57 -29.35 -30.09
N SER A 575 -28.74 -29.66 -30.64
CA SER A 575 -29.76 -28.66 -30.97
C SER A 575 -30.19 -27.88 -29.73
N SER A 576 -30.66 -26.63 -29.92
CA SER A 576 -31.06 -25.76 -28.81
C SER A 576 -32.22 -26.29 -27.96
N HIS A 577 -33.01 -27.25 -28.47
CA HIS A 577 -34.11 -27.85 -27.74
C HIS A 577 -33.65 -28.93 -26.73
N ASN A 578 -32.52 -29.60 -27.01
CA ASN A 578 -32.02 -30.72 -26.19
C ASN A 578 -30.88 -30.28 -25.26
N ARG A 579 -30.88 -29.01 -24.81
CA ARG A 579 -29.82 -28.44 -23.97
C ARG A 579 -30.27 -27.33 -23.03
N LYS A 580 -31.58 -27.23 -22.75
CA LYS A 580 -32.13 -26.16 -21.91
C LYS A 580 -32.21 -26.59 -20.46
N ASP A 581 -32.62 -27.84 -20.24
CA ASP A 581 -33.02 -28.31 -18.94
C ASP A 581 -32.03 -29.35 -18.39
N ILE A 582 -31.98 -29.47 -17.07
CA ILE A 582 -31.17 -30.50 -16.40
C ILE A 582 -31.54 -31.92 -16.84
N THR A 583 -32.80 -32.14 -17.25
CA THR A 583 -33.28 -33.40 -17.80
C THR A 583 -32.57 -33.77 -19.10
N ASP A 584 -32.15 -32.79 -19.90
CA ASP A 584 -31.39 -33.03 -21.13
C ASP A 584 -30.00 -33.59 -20.81
N VAL A 585 -29.37 -33.07 -19.76
CA VAL A 585 -28.08 -33.59 -19.26
C VAL A 585 -28.26 -35.00 -18.70
N GLN A 586 -29.31 -35.24 -17.90
CA GLN A 586 -29.60 -36.56 -17.31
C GLN A 586 -29.90 -37.64 -18.36
N ASN A 587 -30.61 -37.27 -19.43
CA ASN A 587 -31.01 -38.16 -20.50
C ASN A 587 -30.00 -38.23 -21.66
N LEU A 588 -28.83 -37.60 -21.51
CA LEU A 588 -27.75 -37.69 -22.49
C LEU A 588 -27.33 -39.15 -22.67
N PHE A 589 -27.45 -39.67 -23.90
CA PHE A 589 -27.11 -41.05 -24.21
C PHE A 589 -25.60 -41.25 -24.32
N ILE A 590 -25.12 -42.31 -23.67
CA ILE A 590 -23.72 -42.75 -23.66
C ILE A 590 -23.67 -44.15 -24.24
N ASN A 591 -22.73 -44.39 -25.17
CA ASN A 591 -22.49 -45.71 -25.71
C ASN A 591 -21.57 -46.53 -24.80
N LEU A 592 -21.98 -47.76 -24.56
CA LEU A 592 -21.16 -48.78 -23.93
C LEU A 592 -20.20 -49.40 -24.97
N PRO A 593 -19.05 -49.95 -24.54
CA PRO A 593 -18.19 -50.75 -25.41
C PRO A 593 -18.92 -51.95 -26.05
N SER A 594 -20.01 -52.42 -25.42
CA SER A 594 -20.89 -53.48 -25.94
C SER A 594 -21.83 -53.03 -27.07
N GLY A 595 -21.86 -51.74 -27.41
CA GLY A 595 -22.76 -51.16 -28.42
C GLY A 595 -24.16 -50.79 -27.92
N ALA A 596 -24.50 -51.11 -26.67
CA ALA A 596 -25.73 -50.65 -26.03
C ALA A 596 -25.63 -49.17 -25.58
N GLN A 597 -26.76 -48.48 -25.44
CA GLN A 597 -26.82 -47.09 -24.99
C GLN A 597 -27.46 -47.00 -23.61
N ILE A 598 -26.88 -46.18 -22.72
CA ILE A 598 -27.43 -45.87 -21.40
C ILE A 598 -27.49 -44.35 -21.20
N PRO A 599 -28.47 -43.82 -20.46
CA PRO A 599 -28.51 -42.40 -20.14
C PRO A 599 -27.46 -42.05 -19.06
N LEU A 600 -26.95 -40.82 -19.07
CA LEU A 600 -25.94 -40.32 -18.13
C LEU A 600 -26.34 -40.49 -16.66
N ARG A 601 -27.63 -40.36 -16.34
CA ARG A 601 -28.16 -40.59 -14.98
C ARG A 601 -27.86 -41.98 -14.41
N GLU A 602 -27.65 -42.99 -15.27
CA GLU A 602 -27.30 -44.33 -14.78
C GLU A 602 -25.90 -44.37 -14.20
N VAL A 603 -24.98 -43.51 -14.66
CA VAL A 603 -23.55 -43.53 -14.28
C VAL A 603 -23.09 -42.26 -13.54
N ALA A 604 -23.93 -41.23 -13.46
CA ALA A 604 -23.65 -40.00 -12.73
C ALA A 604 -24.92 -39.43 -12.07
N ASP A 605 -24.76 -38.81 -10.91
CA ASP A 605 -25.79 -37.96 -10.29
C ASP A 605 -25.69 -36.54 -10.87
N VAL A 606 -26.78 -36.05 -11.47
CA VAL A 606 -26.84 -34.70 -12.06
C VAL A 606 -27.85 -33.89 -11.28
N SER A 607 -27.35 -32.93 -10.50
CA SER A 607 -28.16 -32.10 -9.60
C SER A 607 -27.69 -30.63 -9.61
N TYR A 608 -28.59 -29.71 -9.29
CA TYR A 608 -28.23 -28.32 -9.04
C TYR A 608 -27.53 -28.22 -7.68
N LYS A 609 -26.33 -27.66 -7.69
CA LYS A 609 -25.57 -27.36 -6.47
C LYS A 609 -25.12 -25.91 -6.54
N ALA A 610 -25.14 -25.24 -5.39
CA ALA A 610 -24.51 -23.93 -5.28
C ALA A 610 -22.99 -24.13 -5.33
N GLY A 611 -22.35 -23.55 -6.33
CA GLY A 611 -20.91 -23.50 -6.47
C GLY A 611 -20.34 -22.17 -5.95
N PRO A 612 -19.01 -22.12 -5.73
CA PRO A 612 -18.34 -20.86 -5.51
C PRO A 612 -18.38 -20.03 -6.80
N MET A 613 -18.66 -18.73 -6.68
CA MET A 613 -18.59 -17.81 -7.83
C MET A 613 -17.14 -17.57 -8.25
N GLN A 614 -16.31 -17.23 -7.28
CA GLN A 614 -14.92 -16.87 -7.45
C GLN A 614 -14.13 -17.34 -6.22
N ILE A 615 -12.87 -17.76 -6.44
CA ILE A 615 -11.96 -18.10 -5.35
C ILE A 615 -10.76 -17.17 -5.42
N SER A 616 -10.86 -16.05 -4.70
CA SER A 616 -9.81 -15.05 -4.59
C SER A 616 -8.73 -15.51 -3.62
N ARG A 617 -7.45 -15.29 -3.99
CA ARG A 617 -6.29 -15.66 -3.16
C ARG A 617 -5.22 -14.58 -3.20
N ASP A 618 -4.71 -14.21 -2.03
CA ASP A 618 -3.49 -13.42 -1.92
C ASP A 618 -2.40 -14.26 -1.25
N ASN A 619 -1.20 -14.33 -1.83
CA ASN A 619 -0.08 -15.12 -1.29
C ASN A 619 -0.47 -16.58 -0.94
N THR A 620 -1.28 -17.22 -1.80
CA THR A 620 -1.81 -18.59 -1.64
C THR A 620 -2.94 -18.77 -0.62
N ASN A 621 -3.19 -17.78 0.24
CA ASN A 621 -4.30 -17.84 1.20
C ASN A 621 -5.60 -17.44 0.52
N ARG A 622 -6.68 -18.21 0.74
CA ARG A 622 -8.02 -17.80 0.29
C ARG A 622 -8.45 -16.58 1.09
N ARG A 623 -9.11 -15.66 0.40
CA ARG A 623 -9.61 -14.43 0.99
C ARG A 623 -10.96 -14.07 0.42
N THR A 624 -11.73 -13.36 1.23
CA THR A 624 -12.85 -12.53 0.80
C THR A 624 -12.59 -11.11 1.30
N TYR A 625 -13.33 -10.12 0.83
CA TYR A 625 -13.25 -8.78 1.39
C TYR A 625 -14.62 -8.13 1.52
N VAL A 626 -14.69 -7.13 2.40
CA VAL A 626 -15.78 -6.15 2.42
C VAL A 626 -15.19 -4.82 1.93
N GLY A 627 -15.63 -4.40 0.75
CA GLY A 627 -15.23 -3.16 0.08
C GLY A 627 -16.07 -2.00 0.59
N ILE A 628 -15.42 -0.84 0.78
CA ILE A 628 -16.04 0.38 1.30
C ILE A 628 -15.48 1.58 0.55
N ASN A 629 -16.38 2.38 -0.04
CA ASN A 629 -16.05 3.70 -0.57
C ASN A 629 -16.25 4.76 0.52
N VAL A 630 -15.27 5.64 0.67
CA VAL A 630 -15.26 6.66 1.72
C VAL A 630 -15.89 7.93 1.20
N ARG A 631 -16.84 8.51 1.95
CA ARG A 631 -17.47 9.80 1.58
C ARG A 631 -17.59 10.72 2.78
N GLY A 632 -17.23 11.99 2.60
CA GLY A 632 -17.38 13.03 3.63
C GLY A 632 -16.56 12.79 4.91
N ARG A 633 -15.58 11.88 4.90
CA ARG A 633 -14.72 11.53 6.04
C ARG A 633 -13.34 11.08 5.56
N ASP A 634 -12.34 11.11 6.43
CA ASP A 634 -10.99 10.63 6.12
C ASP A 634 -10.82 9.12 6.33
N VAL A 635 -9.98 8.50 5.49
CA VAL A 635 -9.71 7.05 5.47
C VAL A 635 -9.18 6.55 6.82
N LYS A 636 -8.23 7.27 7.42
CA LYS A 636 -7.58 6.84 8.67
C LYS A 636 -8.53 6.77 9.85
N SER A 637 -9.34 7.81 10.06
CA SER A 637 -10.32 7.85 11.16
C SER A 637 -11.41 6.81 10.97
N LEU A 638 -11.87 6.61 9.73
CA LEU A 638 -12.89 5.61 9.43
C LEU A 638 -12.39 4.19 9.73
N VAL A 639 -11.19 3.83 9.25
CA VAL A 639 -10.59 2.52 9.54
C VAL A 639 -10.32 2.34 11.04
N GLY A 640 -9.91 3.40 11.75
CA GLY A 640 -9.74 3.37 13.21
C GLY A 640 -11.02 3.05 13.97
N GLU A 641 -12.15 3.64 13.56
CA GLU A 641 -13.47 3.35 14.14
C GLU A 641 -13.94 1.93 13.79
N ILE A 642 -13.81 1.53 12.51
CA ILE A 642 -14.14 0.18 12.03
C ILE A 642 -13.37 -0.86 12.83
N LYS A 643 -12.06 -0.68 12.99
CA LYS A 643 -11.21 -1.60 13.76
C LYS A 643 -11.69 -1.74 15.21
N THR A 644 -12.05 -0.63 15.84
CA THR A 644 -12.55 -0.63 17.22
C THR A 644 -13.89 -1.37 17.34
N LYS A 645 -14.80 -1.21 16.37
CA LYS A 645 -16.09 -1.93 16.33
C LYS A 645 -15.90 -3.42 16.08
N LEU A 646 -15.06 -3.79 15.11
CA LEU A 646 -14.78 -5.18 14.77
C LEU A 646 -14.05 -5.91 15.90
N ASP A 647 -13.04 -5.29 16.51
CA ASP A 647 -12.30 -5.90 17.64
C ASP A 647 -13.21 -6.14 18.86
N ALA A 648 -14.31 -5.38 19.00
CA ALA A 648 -15.26 -5.52 20.10
C ALA A 648 -16.40 -6.52 19.85
N GLN A 649 -16.82 -6.70 18.59
CA GLN A 649 -18.06 -7.44 18.25
C GLN A 649 -17.83 -8.67 17.36
N LEU A 650 -16.72 -8.76 16.63
CA LEU A 650 -16.46 -9.84 15.68
C LEU A 650 -15.57 -10.93 16.30
N GLU A 651 -16.13 -12.12 16.48
CA GLU A 651 -15.36 -13.31 16.85
C GLU A 651 -14.89 -14.08 15.61
N LEU A 652 -13.57 -14.30 15.49
CA LEU A 652 -12.97 -15.05 14.39
C LEU A 652 -12.52 -16.46 14.84
N PRO A 653 -12.79 -17.51 14.05
CA PRO A 653 -12.26 -18.85 14.32
C PRO A 653 -10.73 -18.91 14.20
N SER A 654 -10.10 -19.92 14.82
CA SER A 654 -8.66 -20.16 14.71
C SER A 654 -8.21 -20.28 13.25
N GLY A 655 -7.14 -19.56 12.89
CA GLY A 655 -6.60 -19.54 11.52
C GLY A 655 -7.22 -18.47 10.61
N TYR A 656 -8.22 -17.72 11.09
CA TYR A 656 -8.81 -16.59 10.36
C TYR A 656 -8.25 -15.28 10.88
N PHE A 657 -8.01 -14.32 9.98
CA PHE A 657 -7.51 -13.00 10.34
C PHE A 657 -7.95 -11.95 9.32
N ILE A 658 -8.04 -10.69 9.77
CA ILE A 658 -8.38 -9.54 8.94
C ILE A 658 -7.11 -8.73 8.62
N ARG A 659 -7.05 -8.18 7.42
CA ARG A 659 -6.16 -7.07 7.05
C ARG A 659 -6.97 -5.97 6.38
N TYR A 660 -6.50 -4.73 6.52
CA TYR A 660 -7.09 -3.57 5.87
C TYR A 660 -6.23 -3.22 4.66
N GLY A 661 -6.79 -3.40 3.47
CA GLY A 661 -6.18 -3.05 2.18
C GLY A 661 -6.81 -1.78 1.60
N GLY A 662 -6.48 -1.49 0.33
CA GLY A 662 -6.94 -0.29 -0.37
C GLY A 662 -6.03 0.92 -0.12
N ALA A 663 -6.58 2.12 -0.20
CA ALA A 663 -5.87 3.38 0.06
C ALA A 663 -5.27 3.44 1.48
N PHE A 664 -5.87 2.75 2.45
CA PHE A 664 -5.37 2.71 3.83
C PHE A 664 -4.01 2.00 3.95
N GLU A 665 -3.79 0.87 3.24
CA GLU A 665 -2.50 0.19 3.26
C GLU A 665 -1.40 1.08 2.67
N ASN A 666 -1.70 1.78 1.58
CA ASN A 666 -0.78 2.72 0.96
C ASN A 666 -0.50 3.93 1.88
N LEU A 667 -1.50 4.42 2.60
CA LEU A 667 -1.32 5.43 3.65
C LEU A 667 -0.42 4.94 4.78
N GLU A 668 -0.63 3.73 5.30
CA GLU A 668 0.18 3.16 6.38
C GLU A 668 1.64 2.99 5.93
N ARG A 669 1.85 2.43 4.74
CA ARG A 669 3.19 2.23 4.13
C ARG A 669 3.91 3.56 3.96
N ALA A 670 3.25 4.56 3.35
CA ALA A 670 3.84 5.86 3.09
C ALA A 670 4.06 6.67 4.39
N SER A 671 3.15 6.58 5.37
CA SER A 671 3.31 7.19 6.69
C SER A 671 4.50 6.60 7.44
N ASN A 672 4.66 5.28 7.44
CA ASN A 672 5.82 4.60 8.04
C ASN A 672 7.13 5.03 7.38
N ARG A 673 7.12 5.23 6.06
CA ARG A 673 8.28 5.75 5.34
C ARG A 673 8.57 7.21 5.73
N LEU A 674 7.57 8.09 5.77
CA LEU A 674 7.73 9.49 6.20
C LEU A 674 8.27 9.61 7.63
N GLN A 675 7.88 8.72 8.54
CA GLN A 675 8.44 8.66 9.90
C GLN A 675 9.96 8.43 9.92
N THR A 676 10.52 7.82 8.87
CA THR A 676 11.97 7.64 8.71
C THR A 676 12.61 8.76 7.88
N VAL A 677 11.95 9.20 6.82
CA VAL A 677 12.46 10.18 5.84
C VAL A 677 12.53 11.59 6.45
N VAL A 678 11.51 12.01 7.21
CA VAL A 678 11.45 13.34 7.82
C VAL A 678 12.58 13.57 8.84
N PRO A 679 12.87 12.67 9.79
CA PRO A 679 14.01 12.82 10.68
C PRO A 679 15.36 12.89 9.96
N ILE A 680 15.55 12.11 8.88
CA ILE A 680 16.77 12.19 8.06
C ILE A 680 16.89 13.57 7.42
N ALA A 681 15.81 14.10 6.85
CA ALA A 681 15.78 15.44 6.27
C ALA A 681 16.15 16.51 7.32
N LEU A 682 15.52 16.46 8.49
CA LEU A 682 15.77 17.36 9.61
C LEU A 682 17.23 17.29 10.11
N LEU A 683 17.81 16.10 10.20
CA LEU A 683 19.21 15.91 10.55
C LEU A 683 20.16 16.49 9.49
N LEU A 684 19.87 16.29 8.20
CA LEU A 684 20.66 16.87 7.11
C LEU A 684 20.59 18.41 7.12
N ILE A 685 19.40 18.98 7.33
CA ILE A 685 19.22 20.43 7.51
C ILE A 685 20.10 20.93 8.67
N PHE A 686 20.06 20.26 9.82
CA PHE A 686 20.85 20.63 10.98
C PHE A 686 22.36 20.66 10.69
N ILE A 687 22.88 19.62 10.03
CA ILE A 687 24.29 19.50 9.64
C ILE A 687 24.68 20.65 8.69
N LEU A 688 23.85 20.97 7.70
CA LEU A 688 24.13 22.04 6.75
C LEU A 688 24.13 23.43 7.39
N ILE A 689 23.17 23.72 8.28
CA ILE A 689 23.17 24.99 9.03
C ILE A 689 24.45 25.08 9.89
N TYR A 690 24.85 23.98 10.53
CA TYR A 690 26.09 23.93 11.29
C TYR A 690 27.33 24.22 10.44
N PHE A 691 27.42 23.69 9.21
CA PHE A 691 28.51 24.02 8.30
C PHE A 691 28.47 25.47 7.80
N ALA A 692 27.28 26.03 7.59
CA ALA A 692 27.12 27.41 7.15
C ALA A 692 27.56 28.43 8.22
N LEU A 693 27.22 28.19 9.49
CA LEU A 693 27.47 29.14 10.59
C LEU A 693 28.66 28.78 11.49
N LYS A 694 29.14 27.54 11.44
CA LYS A 694 30.21 27.00 12.30
C LYS A 694 29.96 27.24 13.80
N SER A 695 28.70 27.29 14.23
CA SER A 695 28.29 27.68 15.58
C SER A 695 27.03 26.93 16.03
N LEU A 696 27.20 25.98 16.96
CA LEU A 696 26.12 25.14 17.48
C LEU A 696 24.96 25.95 18.11
N PRO A 697 25.20 27.00 18.94
CA PRO A 697 24.11 27.81 19.48
C PRO A 697 23.31 28.52 18.40
N GLN A 698 23.97 29.01 17.34
CA GLN A 698 23.29 29.68 16.24
C GLN A 698 22.51 28.71 15.35
N THR A 699 23.04 27.49 15.14
CA THR A 699 22.32 26.40 14.50
C THR A 699 21.02 26.07 15.22
N LEU A 700 21.06 25.88 16.55
CA LEU A 700 19.87 25.61 17.35
C LEU A 700 18.84 26.75 17.30
N MET A 701 19.28 28.00 17.26
CA MET A 701 18.37 29.16 17.13
C MET A 701 17.59 29.15 15.82
N ILE A 702 18.25 28.83 14.70
CA ILE A 702 17.58 28.71 13.39
C ILE A 702 16.69 27.47 13.37
N TYR A 703 17.12 26.37 13.96
CA TYR A 703 16.36 25.13 14.01
C TYR A 703 15.00 25.28 14.71
N ILE A 704 14.87 26.21 15.67
CA ILE A 704 13.59 26.57 16.31
C ILE A 704 12.57 27.16 15.31
N ALA A 705 13.00 27.68 14.16
CA ALA A 705 12.09 28.15 13.12
C ALA A 705 11.23 27.03 12.53
N ILE A 706 11.69 25.78 12.56
CA ILE A 706 10.97 24.62 12.02
C ILE A 706 9.64 24.39 12.78
N PRO A 707 9.63 24.23 14.12
CA PRO A 707 8.40 24.22 14.91
C PRO A 707 7.49 25.45 14.73
N MET A 708 8.04 26.61 14.39
CA MET A 708 7.23 27.83 14.15
C MET A 708 6.51 27.80 12.82
N ALA A 709 7.14 27.16 11.83
CA ALA A 709 6.55 26.91 10.52
C ALA A 709 5.45 25.85 10.60
N THR A 710 5.64 24.77 11.36
CA THR A 710 4.61 23.71 11.49
C THR A 710 3.29 24.23 12.05
N ILE A 711 3.31 25.22 12.96
CA ILE A 711 2.09 25.85 13.51
C ILE A 711 1.18 26.34 12.38
N GLY A 712 1.73 27.13 11.45
CA GLY A 712 0.96 27.70 10.36
C GLY A 712 0.50 26.66 9.35
N GLY A 713 1.34 25.66 9.05
CA GLY A 713 0.97 24.59 8.13
C GLY A 713 -0.22 23.77 8.65
N VAL A 714 -0.20 23.39 9.94
CA VAL A 714 -1.30 22.64 10.57
C VAL A 714 -2.57 23.49 10.66
N VAL A 715 -2.44 24.75 11.10
CA VAL A 715 -3.61 25.65 11.20
C VAL A 715 -4.23 25.92 9.83
N ALA A 716 -3.41 26.04 8.77
CA ALA A 716 -3.92 26.26 7.42
C ALA A 716 -4.66 25.05 6.85
N LEU A 717 -4.18 23.82 7.09
CA LEU A 717 -4.91 22.60 6.74
C LEU A 717 -6.25 22.52 7.49
N TRP A 718 -6.22 22.77 8.80
CA TRP A 718 -7.41 22.75 9.64
C TRP A 718 -8.45 23.80 9.23
N LEU A 719 -8.03 25.04 8.93
CA LEU A 719 -8.92 26.11 8.47
C LEU A 719 -9.55 25.84 7.10
N ARG A 720 -8.96 24.95 6.30
CA ARG A 720 -9.46 24.56 4.98
C ARG A 720 -10.17 23.20 4.99
N ASP A 721 -10.39 22.61 6.17
CA ASP A 721 -10.97 21.29 6.35
C ASP A 721 -10.27 20.20 5.50
N MET A 722 -8.94 20.31 5.36
CA MET A 722 -8.12 19.34 4.61
C MET A 722 -7.46 18.35 5.58
N PRO A 723 -7.65 17.02 5.42
CA PRO A 723 -6.95 16.02 6.21
C PRO A 723 -5.45 15.99 5.88
N PHE A 724 -4.67 15.29 6.71
CA PHE A 724 -3.27 15.05 6.43
C PHE A 724 -3.11 14.06 5.26
N SER A 725 -2.53 14.51 4.15
CA SER A 725 -2.17 13.66 3.01
C SER A 725 -0.67 13.55 2.80
N ILE A 726 -0.21 12.60 1.98
CA ILE A 726 1.22 12.51 1.61
C ILE A 726 1.67 13.79 0.88
N SER A 727 0.80 14.41 0.07
CA SER A 727 1.06 15.74 -0.52
C SER A 727 1.31 16.82 0.53
N ALA A 728 0.50 16.85 1.60
CA ALA A 728 0.71 17.77 2.71
C ALA A 728 2.02 17.47 3.47
N GLY A 729 2.36 16.19 3.66
CA GLY A 729 3.63 15.75 4.24
C GLY A 729 4.85 16.26 3.45
N VAL A 730 4.81 16.15 2.12
CA VAL A 730 5.83 16.74 1.24
C VAL A 730 5.86 18.27 1.38
N GLY A 731 4.70 18.92 1.46
CA GLY A 731 4.61 20.36 1.74
C GLY A 731 5.31 20.79 3.04
N PHE A 732 5.20 20.01 4.12
CA PHE A 732 5.94 20.28 5.36
C PHE A 732 7.45 20.15 5.18
N ILE A 733 7.91 19.14 4.43
CA ILE A 733 9.33 18.96 4.11
C ILE A 733 9.87 20.20 3.39
N VAL A 734 9.19 20.67 2.34
CA VAL A 734 9.54 21.89 1.61
C VAL A 734 9.56 23.11 2.53
N LEU A 735 8.51 23.27 3.33
CA LEU A 735 8.38 24.36 4.30
C LEU A 735 9.56 24.42 5.28
N PHE A 736 10.09 23.29 5.73
CA PHE A 736 11.23 23.26 6.66
C PHE A 736 12.49 23.82 6.02
N GLY A 737 12.75 23.50 4.75
CA GLY A 737 13.89 24.04 4.01
C GLY A 737 13.81 25.56 3.87
N VAL A 738 12.67 26.08 3.44
CA VAL A 738 12.45 27.52 3.21
C VAL A 738 12.45 28.31 4.53
N ALA A 739 11.81 27.79 5.58
CA ALA A 739 11.79 28.44 6.90
C ALA A 739 13.20 28.61 7.48
N VAL A 740 14.09 27.63 7.26
CA VAL A 740 15.48 27.68 7.70
C VAL A 740 16.29 28.71 6.92
N LEU A 741 16.06 28.84 5.61
CA LEU A 741 16.73 29.84 4.78
C LEU A 741 16.49 31.26 5.33
N ASN A 742 15.23 31.60 5.64
CA ASN A 742 14.89 32.91 6.22
C ASN A 742 15.62 33.16 7.55
N GLY A 743 15.74 32.13 8.40
CA GLY A 743 16.51 32.21 9.64
C GLY A 743 18.02 32.38 9.41
N LEU A 744 18.59 31.68 8.44
CA LEU A 744 20.02 31.76 8.07
C LEU A 744 20.39 33.16 7.59
N VAL A 745 19.58 33.76 6.72
CA VAL A 745 19.80 35.13 6.20
C VAL A 745 19.78 36.16 7.33
N MET A 746 18.87 36.01 8.29
CA MET A 746 18.76 36.91 9.45
C MET A 746 20.00 36.83 10.36
N ILE A 747 20.41 35.63 10.77
CA ILE A 747 21.57 35.43 11.65
C ILE A 747 22.88 35.81 10.97
N SER A 748 23.06 35.47 9.70
CA SER A 748 24.23 35.86 8.91
C SER A 748 24.39 37.39 8.87
N GLY A 749 23.28 38.12 8.67
CA GLY A 749 23.28 39.59 8.73
C GLY A 749 23.63 40.18 10.09
N LEU A 750 23.24 39.53 11.19
CA LEU A 750 23.62 39.95 12.54
C LEU A 750 25.11 39.69 12.82
N ASN A 751 25.65 38.57 12.33
CA ASN A 751 27.08 38.25 12.44
C ASN A 751 27.93 39.22 11.60
N GLU A 752 27.46 39.62 10.42
CA GLU A 752 28.11 40.62 9.57
C GLU A 752 28.25 41.96 10.30
N LEU A 753 27.20 42.45 11.00
CA LEU A 753 27.29 43.67 11.81
C LEU A 753 28.23 43.54 13.01
N LYS A 754 28.42 42.33 13.53
CA LYS A 754 29.40 42.04 14.58
C LYS A 754 30.82 42.18 14.02
N GLU A 755 31.08 41.70 12.80
CA GLU A 755 32.36 41.87 12.10
C GLU A 755 32.62 43.33 11.70
N GLU A 756 31.58 44.09 11.35
CA GLU A 756 31.66 45.55 11.06
C GLU A 756 31.91 46.43 12.30
N GLY A 757 32.02 45.84 13.49
CA GLY A 757 32.44 46.55 14.71
C GLY A 757 31.30 47.17 15.55
N VAL A 758 30.03 46.81 15.30
CA VAL A 758 28.89 47.28 16.13
C VAL A 758 28.89 46.53 17.45
N THR A 759 29.46 47.13 18.51
CA THR A 759 29.67 46.49 19.82
C THR A 759 28.43 46.45 20.71
N ASN A 760 27.50 47.41 20.58
CA ASN A 760 26.25 47.41 21.33
C ASN A 760 25.27 46.37 20.77
N LEU A 761 24.93 45.35 21.57
CA LEU A 761 24.08 44.23 21.18
C LEU A 761 22.66 44.67 20.78
N LYS A 762 22.10 45.67 21.48
CA LYS A 762 20.75 46.15 21.19
C LYS A 762 20.71 46.90 19.86
N ASP A 763 21.71 47.74 19.61
CA ASP A 763 21.84 48.50 18.36
C ASP A 763 22.13 47.56 17.18
N ARG A 764 22.95 46.52 17.40
CA ARG A 764 23.21 45.47 16.40
C ARG A 764 21.93 44.76 15.98
N ILE A 765 21.09 44.37 16.94
CA ILE A 765 19.82 43.71 16.64
C ILE A 765 18.89 44.66 15.88
N ILE A 766 18.71 45.89 16.35
CA ILE A 766 17.79 46.85 15.72
C ILE A 766 18.24 47.18 14.28
N GLU A 767 19.51 47.53 14.10
CA GLU A 767 20.08 47.85 12.79
C GLU A 767 20.10 46.64 11.85
N GLY A 768 20.43 45.46 12.37
CA GLY A 768 20.46 44.21 11.59
C GLY A 768 19.08 43.80 11.12
N THR A 769 18.08 43.86 12.00
CA THR A 769 16.71 43.53 11.61
C THR A 769 16.17 44.55 10.61
N LYS A 770 16.50 45.84 10.78
CA LYS A 770 16.13 46.90 9.85
C LYS A 770 16.71 46.68 8.44
N ARG A 771 17.97 46.24 8.32
CA ARG A 771 18.59 45.91 7.03
C ARG A 771 18.00 44.65 6.39
N ARG A 772 17.43 43.72 7.17
CA ARG A 772 16.98 42.40 6.69
C ARG A 772 15.47 42.25 6.50
N ILE A 773 14.64 43.12 7.08
CA ILE A 773 13.18 43.11 6.89
C ILE A 773 12.79 43.11 5.41
N ARG A 774 13.44 43.95 4.58
CA ARG A 774 13.12 44.05 3.16
C ARG A 774 13.43 42.74 2.40
N PRO A 775 14.67 42.21 2.45
CA PRO A 775 14.97 40.90 1.87
C PRO A 775 14.03 39.79 2.35
N ILE A 776 13.79 39.68 3.66
CA ILE A 776 12.95 38.61 4.24
C ILE A 776 11.49 38.75 3.82
N MET A 777 10.94 39.96 3.76
CA MET A 777 9.59 40.18 3.24
C MET A 777 9.50 39.86 1.76
N LEU A 778 10.54 40.19 0.99
CA LEU A 778 10.55 39.94 -0.44
C LEU A 778 10.47 38.44 -0.71
N THR A 779 11.34 37.63 -0.09
CA THR A 779 11.33 36.17 -0.22
C THR A 779 10.00 35.58 0.27
N ALA A 780 9.57 35.96 1.48
CA ALA A 780 8.31 35.45 2.05
C ALA A 780 7.07 35.79 1.20
N PHE A 781 6.98 37.01 0.64
CA PHE A 781 5.86 37.37 -0.22
C PHE A 781 5.94 36.72 -1.59
N THR A 782 7.12 36.55 -2.18
CA THR A 782 7.25 35.84 -3.46
C THR A 782 6.85 34.38 -3.31
N ASP A 783 7.26 33.71 -2.24
CA ASP A 783 6.90 32.31 -2.00
C ASP A 783 5.39 32.14 -1.73
N VAL A 784 4.85 32.93 -0.78
CA VAL A 784 3.42 32.85 -0.42
C VAL A 784 2.52 33.16 -1.60
N LEU A 785 2.86 34.19 -2.38
CA LEU A 785 2.05 34.59 -3.53
C LEU A 785 2.34 33.73 -4.78
N GLY A 786 3.51 33.11 -4.87
CA GLY A 786 3.87 32.15 -5.93
C GLY A 786 3.06 30.86 -5.82
N PHE A 787 2.85 30.35 -4.61
CA PHE A 787 1.97 29.20 -4.35
C PHE A 787 0.47 29.52 -4.35
N LEU A 788 0.08 30.80 -4.34
CA LEU A 788 -1.33 31.20 -4.16
C LEU A 788 -2.28 30.67 -5.27
N PRO A 789 -1.93 30.73 -6.57
CA PRO A 789 -2.78 30.17 -7.62
C PRO A 789 -3.02 28.67 -7.43
N MET A 790 -1.98 27.91 -7.08
CA MET A 790 -2.06 26.47 -6.84
C MET A 790 -2.91 26.13 -5.63
N ALA A 791 -2.87 26.97 -4.59
CA ALA A 791 -3.68 26.77 -3.40
C ALA A 791 -5.18 27.01 -3.65
N ILE A 792 -5.56 27.89 -4.58
CA ILE A 792 -6.96 28.28 -4.83
C ILE A 792 -7.57 27.55 -6.03
N SER A 793 -6.76 27.13 -7.01
CA SER A 793 -7.22 26.56 -8.28
C SER A 793 -8.23 25.43 -8.08
N ALA A 794 -9.43 25.57 -8.65
CA ALA A 794 -10.53 24.61 -8.56
C ALA A 794 -10.57 23.60 -9.73
N SER A 795 -9.61 23.69 -10.66
CA SER A 795 -9.58 22.91 -11.89
C SER A 795 -9.08 21.49 -11.69
N ALA A 796 -9.42 20.58 -12.61
CA ALA A 796 -9.00 19.19 -12.60
C ALA A 796 -7.46 19.07 -12.49
N GLY A 797 -6.99 18.31 -11.50
CA GLY A 797 -5.58 18.12 -11.22
C GLY A 797 -5.03 19.00 -10.10
N ALA A 798 -5.71 20.08 -9.73
CA ALA A 798 -5.25 20.94 -8.65
C ALA A 798 -5.33 20.25 -7.26
N GLU A 799 -6.15 19.21 -7.13
CA GLU A 799 -6.41 18.48 -5.87
C GLU A 799 -5.13 17.99 -5.20
N VAL A 800 -4.17 17.51 -6.00
CA VAL A 800 -2.89 17.01 -5.47
C VAL A 800 -1.95 18.14 -5.04
N GLN A 801 -2.09 19.34 -5.64
CA GLN A 801 -1.25 20.51 -5.37
C GLN A 801 -1.76 21.33 -4.17
N ARG A 802 -3.08 21.42 -3.97
CA ARG A 802 -3.71 22.27 -2.95
C ARG A 802 -3.18 22.01 -1.53
N PRO A 803 -3.08 20.75 -1.02
CA PRO A 803 -2.60 20.51 0.34
C PRO A 803 -1.13 20.91 0.50
N LEU A 804 -0.30 20.63 -0.51
CA LEU A 804 1.12 21.01 -0.53
C LEU A 804 1.26 22.53 -0.45
N ALA A 805 0.59 23.27 -1.33
CA ALA A 805 0.64 24.73 -1.37
C ALA A 805 0.06 25.36 -0.09
N THR A 806 -1.02 24.81 0.46
CA THR A 806 -1.65 25.29 1.71
C THR A 806 -0.70 25.21 2.89
N VAL A 807 0.01 24.09 3.04
CA VAL A 807 0.98 23.90 4.13
C VAL A 807 2.12 24.90 4.03
N VAL A 808 2.66 25.09 2.82
CA VAL A 808 3.78 26.01 2.60
C VAL A 808 3.34 27.46 2.84
N ILE A 809 2.21 27.91 2.28
CA ILE A 809 1.68 29.26 2.50
C ILE A 809 1.42 29.54 3.99
N GLY A 810 0.65 28.66 4.64
CA GLY A 810 0.31 28.81 6.05
C GLY A 810 1.55 28.84 6.94
N GLY A 811 2.48 27.92 6.69
CA GLY A 811 3.72 27.81 7.43
C GLY A 811 4.68 28.98 7.21
N LEU A 812 4.78 29.50 6.00
CA LEU A 812 5.63 30.67 5.71
C LEU A 812 5.08 31.94 6.32
N LEU A 813 3.75 32.14 6.31
CA LEU A 813 3.12 33.28 6.96
C LEU A 813 3.42 33.30 8.47
N THR A 814 3.23 32.16 9.16
CA THR A 814 3.52 32.09 10.60
C THR A 814 5.02 32.11 10.89
N SER A 815 5.81 31.36 10.12
CA SER A 815 7.26 31.30 10.28
C SER A 815 7.88 32.68 10.12
N THR A 816 7.55 33.41 9.05
CA THR A 816 8.11 34.75 8.79
C THR A 816 7.75 35.72 9.91
N LEU A 817 6.49 35.73 10.36
CA LEU A 817 6.06 36.58 11.46
C LEU A 817 6.79 36.24 12.77
N LEU A 818 6.83 34.96 13.13
CA LEU A 818 7.41 34.52 14.41
C LEU A 818 8.94 34.61 14.40
N THR A 819 9.60 34.26 13.31
CA THR A 819 11.08 34.31 13.19
C THR A 819 11.61 35.73 13.33
N LEU A 820 10.93 36.73 12.76
CA LEU A 820 11.31 38.13 12.91
C LEU A 820 11.36 38.56 14.38
N PHE A 821 10.49 38.06 15.26
CA PHE A 821 10.54 38.40 16.68
C PHE A 821 11.39 37.44 17.51
N VAL A 822 11.29 36.14 17.26
CA VAL A 822 11.85 35.09 18.12
C VAL A 822 13.36 34.98 17.91
N LEU A 823 13.86 34.99 16.67
CA LEU A 823 15.30 34.87 16.43
C LEU A 823 16.08 36.03 17.07
N PRO A 824 15.66 37.31 16.96
CA PRO A 824 16.33 38.40 17.66
C PRO A 824 16.32 38.27 19.19
N ILE A 825 15.24 37.76 19.79
CA ILE A 825 15.17 37.53 21.24
C ILE A 825 16.15 36.43 21.64
N LEU A 826 16.18 35.32 20.90
CA LEU A 826 17.10 34.22 21.15
C LEU A 826 18.56 34.66 20.96
N TYR A 827 18.85 35.42 19.90
CA TYR A 827 20.18 35.97 19.64
C TYR A 827 20.63 36.91 20.77
N HIS A 828 19.71 37.77 21.26
CA HIS A 828 19.97 38.61 22.42
C HIS A 828 20.34 37.77 23.65
N TRP A 829 19.62 36.68 23.92
CA TRP A 829 19.88 35.84 25.10
C TRP A 829 21.19 35.06 25.02
N VAL A 830 21.54 34.55 23.83
CA VAL A 830 22.77 33.80 23.59
C VAL A 830 24.00 34.71 23.67
N GLU A 831 23.98 35.88 23.03
CA GLU A 831 25.14 36.79 23.01
C GLU A 831 25.33 37.56 24.33
N ASN A 832 24.25 37.89 25.05
CA ASN A 832 24.35 38.69 26.28
C ASN A 832 24.81 37.87 27.50
N LYS A 833 25.14 36.58 27.33
CA LYS A 833 25.46 35.60 28.40
C LYS A 833 24.48 35.61 29.58
N SER A 834 23.29 36.21 29.45
CA SER A 834 22.27 36.25 30.51
C SER A 834 21.65 34.86 30.72
N PHE A 835 21.81 33.98 29.72
CA PHE A 835 21.85 32.54 29.91
C PHE A 835 23.25 32.12 30.41
N ASN A 836 23.53 32.40 31.68
CA ASN A 836 24.34 31.44 32.41
C ASN A 836 23.46 30.21 32.52
N PHE A 837 23.80 29.13 31.80
CA PHE A 837 23.51 27.81 32.32
C PHE A 837 24.22 27.76 33.68
N ARG A 838 23.56 28.19 34.75
CA ARG A 838 23.89 27.65 36.07
C ARG A 838 23.52 26.19 35.92
N THR A 839 24.56 25.41 35.67
CA THR A 839 24.50 23.99 35.40
C THR A 839 24.02 23.28 36.66
N ASP A 840 22.71 23.35 36.91
CA ASP A 840 22.09 22.32 37.70
C ASP A 840 22.15 21.06 36.85
N LYS A 841 22.88 20.04 37.33
CA LYS A 841 23.12 18.76 36.63
C LYS A 841 21.83 18.03 36.20
N LYS A 842 20.66 18.54 36.61
CA LYS A 842 19.32 18.03 36.29
C LYS A 842 18.64 18.65 35.06
N VAL A 843 19.11 19.79 34.53
CA VAL A 843 18.46 20.48 33.38
C VAL A 843 19.10 20.14 32.04
N ILE A 844 20.40 19.80 32.03
CA ILE A 844 21.11 19.25 30.85
C ILE A 844 20.37 18.05 30.24
N PRO A 845 19.92 17.03 31.01
CA PRO A 845 19.23 15.90 30.41
C PRO A 845 17.90 16.30 29.78
N VAL A 846 17.23 17.39 30.20
CA VAL A 846 15.92 17.82 29.69
C VAL A 846 16.04 18.60 28.37
N THR A 847 16.99 19.53 28.27
CA THR A 847 17.24 20.25 27.00
C THR A 847 17.95 19.38 25.98
N ALA A 848 18.84 18.49 26.45
CA ALA A 848 19.37 17.42 25.61
C ALA A 848 18.24 16.46 25.23
N MET A 849 17.30 16.12 26.13
CA MET A 849 16.09 15.32 25.83
C MET A 849 15.29 15.95 24.73
N VAL A 850 14.96 17.24 24.79
CA VAL A 850 14.09 17.88 23.79
C VAL A 850 14.79 17.96 22.42
N ALA A 851 16.11 18.24 22.39
CA ALA A 851 16.89 18.13 21.15
C ALA A 851 17.04 16.67 20.67
N PHE A 852 17.17 15.70 21.57
CA PHE A 852 17.18 14.26 21.28
C PHE A 852 15.81 13.73 20.84
N MET A 853 14.72 14.32 21.34
CA MET A 853 13.32 13.93 21.09
C MET A 853 12.89 14.33 19.67
N PHE A 854 13.56 15.32 19.08
CA PHE A 854 13.42 15.68 17.66
C PHE A 854 14.38 14.92 16.73
N LEU A 855 15.43 14.27 17.25
CA LEU A 855 16.44 13.53 16.48
C LEU A 855 16.21 12.01 16.45
N LEU A 856 15.48 11.46 17.42
CA LEU A 856 15.14 10.05 17.46
C LEU A 856 13.64 9.86 17.16
N PRO A 857 13.25 8.97 16.24
CA PRO A 857 11.91 8.43 16.30
C PRO A 857 11.73 7.82 17.68
N ILE A 858 10.66 8.16 18.39
CA ILE A 858 10.22 7.41 19.56
C ILE A 858 9.68 6.08 19.02
N THR A 859 10.57 5.22 18.57
CA THR A 859 10.37 3.80 18.75
C THR A 859 10.75 3.54 20.20
N GLY A 860 9.81 3.01 20.97
CA GLY A 860 10.17 2.29 22.19
C GLY A 860 11.05 1.11 21.76
N ASN A 861 12.34 1.36 21.58
CA ASN A 861 13.32 0.30 21.51
C ASN A 861 13.38 -0.28 22.92
N ALA A 862 12.60 -1.35 23.12
CA ALA A 862 12.98 -2.44 24.00
C ALA A 862 14.48 -2.67 23.85
N GLN A 863 15.17 -2.88 24.98
CA GLN A 863 16.61 -3.13 25.13
C GLN A 863 17.35 -3.34 23.79
N GLN A 864 18.40 -2.53 23.56
CA GLN A 864 19.52 -2.94 22.70
C GLN A 864 19.77 -4.43 22.92
N ILE A 865 19.32 -5.24 21.96
CA ILE A 865 19.65 -6.65 21.89
C ILE A 865 21.15 -6.62 21.63
N LYS A 866 21.93 -7.01 22.63
CA LYS A 866 23.33 -7.35 22.44
C LYS A 866 23.38 -8.28 21.22
N ASP A 867 24.04 -7.86 20.14
CA ASP A 867 24.26 -8.64 18.92
C ASP A 867 25.01 -9.97 19.14
N SER A 868 25.33 -10.30 20.39
CA SER A 868 25.73 -11.63 20.83
C SER A 868 24.64 -12.22 21.73
N LEU A 869 23.86 -13.15 21.20
CA LEU A 869 23.03 -14.04 22.01
C LEU A 869 23.92 -14.74 23.06
N PRO A 870 23.51 -14.84 24.34
CA PRO A 870 24.25 -15.58 25.35
C PRO A 870 24.34 -17.08 24.98
N PHE A 871 25.54 -17.65 25.14
CA PHE A 871 25.77 -19.08 24.93
C PHE A 871 25.24 -19.90 26.09
N ILE A 872 24.60 -21.04 25.81
CA ILE A 872 24.14 -21.99 26.81
C ILE A 872 24.78 -23.37 26.60
N SER A 873 25.34 -23.94 27.67
CA SER A 873 25.82 -25.32 27.67
C SER A 873 24.65 -26.31 27.71
N MET A 874 24.86 -27.56 27.29
CA MET A 874 23.80 -28.58 27.30
C MET A 874 23.24 -28.81 28.71
N GLN A 875 24.10 -28.82 29.74
CA GLN A 875 23.69 -29.04 31.13
C GLN A 875 22.88 -27.86 31.68
N GLU A 876 23.28 -26.63 31.36
CA GLU A 876 22.53 -25.42 31.74
C GLU A 876 21.18 -25.35 31.02
N ALA A 877 21.11 -25.75 29.75
CA ALA A 877 19.85 -25.82 28.99
C ALA A 877 18.85 -26.79 29.65
N VAL A 878 19.32 -27.97 30.06
CA VAL A 878 18.48 -28.95 30.77
C VAL A 878 18.03 -28.40 32.13
N LYS A 879 18.92 -27.77 32.88
CA LYS A 879 18.58 -27.18 34.19
C LYS A 879 17.51 -26.09 34.03
N LEU A 880 17.71 -25.18 33.09
CA LEU A 880 16.82 -24.05 32.85
C LEU A 880 15.45 -24.49 32.34
N ALA A 881 15.40 -25.50 31.46
CA ALA A 881 14.15 -26.13 31.04
C ALA A 881 13.43 -26.80 32.22
N LYS A 882 14.13 -27.54 33.09
CA LYS A 882 13.50 -28.18 34.26
C LYS A 882 12.88 -27.18 35.25
N GLU A 883 13.46 -25.99 35.38
CA GLU A 883 12.96 -24.92 36.27
C GLU A 883 11.73 -24.21 35.69
N ASN A 884 11.72 -23.94 34.37
CA ASN A 884 10.72 -23.05 33.75
C ASN A 884 9.60 -23.78 33.00
N TYR A 885 9.79 -25.05 32.60
CA TYR A 885 8.86 -25.69 31.67
C TYR A 885 7.50 -26.03 32.32
N PRO A 886 6.36 -25.57 31.76
CA PRO A 886 5.04 -25.68 32.39
C PRO A 886 4.56 -27.10 32.74
N SER A 887 4.93 -28.10 31.94
CA SER A 887 4.45 -29.48 32.16
C SER A 887 4.95 -30.08 33.48
N LEU A 888 6.16 -29.72 33.92
CA LEU A 888 6.69 -30.15 35.22
C LEU A 888 5.97 -29.47 36.37
N LYS A 889 5.64 -28.18 36.23
CA LYS A 889 4.84 -27.45 37.22
C LYS A 889 3.44 -28.04 37.35
N GLN A 890 2.80 -28.41 36.23
CA GLN A 890 1.52 -29.11 36.23
C GLN A 890 1.61 -30.46 36.98
N ARG A 891 2.65 -31.25 36.72
CA ARG A 891 2.86 -32.54 37.39
C ARG A 891 3.15 -32.37 38.88
N GLN A 892 3.89 -31.34 39.28
CA GLN A 892 4.13 -30.99 40.68
C GLN A 892 2.82 -30.59 41.38
N LEU A 893 2.00 -29.74 40.76
CA LEU A 893 0.69 -29.35 41.30
C LEU A 893 -0.26 -30.55 41.45
N GLU A 894 -0.17 -31.55 40.58
CA GLU A 894 -0.94 -32.79 40.74
C GLU A 894 -0.48 -33.57 41.98
N ILE A 895 0.82 -33.61 42.29
CA ILE A 895 1.33 -34.22 43.54
C ILE A 895 0.75 -33.46 44.75
N ASP A 896 0.82 -32.13 44.75
CA ASP A 896 0.33 -31.30 45.85
C ASP A 896 -1.19 -31.48 46.05
N LYS A 897 -1.95 -31.56 44.96
CA LYS A 897 -3.39 -31.88 44.98
C LYS A 897 -3.64 -33.25 45.60
N GLN A 898 -2.92 -34.29 45.20
CA GLN A 898 -3.10 -35.64 45.81
C GLN A 898 -2.69 -35.65 47.30
N GLN A 899 -1.69 -34.85 47.70
CA GLN A 899 -1.32 -34.68 49.10
C GLN A 899 -2.40 -33.97 49.91
N GLN A 900 -3.03 -32.92 49.39
CA GLN A 900 -4.16 -32.26 50.03
C GLN A 900 -5.37 -33.19 50.17
N LEU A 901 -5.66 -33.98 49.13
CA LEU A 901 -6.73 -34.99 49.13
C LEU A 901 -6.45 -36.18 50.07
N LYS A 902 -5.25 -36.31 50.64
CA LYS A 902 -5.00 -37.29 51.72
C LYS A 902 -5.80 -36.95 52.98
N GLY A 903 -6.05 -35.66 53.23
CA GLY A 903 -6.82 -35.19 54.38
C GLY A 903 -8.29 -35.63 54.35
N THR A 904 -8.87 -35.79 53.15
CA THR A 904 -10.27 -36.21 52.98
C THR A 904 -10.50 -37.70 53.30
N ALA A 905 -9.43 -38.46 53.60
CA ALA A 905 -9.59 -39.82 54.11
C ALA A 905 -10.22 -39.85 55.52
N PHE A 906 -10.15 -38.74 56.26
CA PHE A 906 -10.80 -38.58 57.57
C PHE A 906 -12.17 -37.91 57.40
N ASP A 907 -13.18 -38.71 57.06
CA ASP A 907 -14.56 -38.26 56.94
C ASP A 907 -15.35 -38.59 58.22
N PHE A 908 -15.50 -37.60 59.10
CA PHE A 908 -16.24 -37.74 60.36
C PHE A 908 -17.75 -37.53 60.20
N GLY A 909 -18.28 -37.60 58.98
CA GLY A 909 -19.71 -37.42 58.72
C GLY A 909 -20.20 -36.00 58.98
N THR A 910 -21.51 -35.80 58.93
CA THR A 910 -22.13 -34.48 59.16
C THR A 910 -22.72 -34.39 60.56
N THR A 911 -22.31 -33.36 61.31
CA THR A 911 -22.85 -33.04 62.64
C THR A 911 -24.04 -32.11 62.50
N GLN A 912 -25.22 -32.54 62.95
CA GLN A 912 -26.46 -31.78 62.95
C GLN A 912 -26.86 -31.47 64.39
N ILE A 913 -27.10 -30.19 64.68
CA ILE A 913 -27.67 -29.75 65.96
C ILE A 913 -29.16 -29.49 65.70
N PHE A 914 -30.04 -30.18 66.42
CA PHE A 914 -31.48 -30.07 66.25
C PHE A 914 -32.16 -29.75 67.58
N THR A 915 -33.34 -29.14 67.52
CA THR A 915 -34.15 -28.83 68.70
C THR A 915 -35.61 -29.14 68.44
N GLY A 916 -36.29 -29.80 69.39
CA GLY A 916 -37.67 -30.26 69.24
C GLY A 916 -38.45 -30.13 70.55
N GLY A 917 -39.69 -29.66 70.47
CA GLY A 917 -40.62 -29.57 71.61
C GLY A 917 -41.58 -30.76 71.59
N GLU A 918 -41.61 -31.52 72.68
CA GLU A 918 -42.59 -32.60 72.89
C GLU A 918 -43.65 -32.15 73.90
N GLU A 919 -44.92 -32.40 73.57
CA GLU A 919 -46.06 -32.09 74.43
C GLU A 919 -46.63 -33.41 74.98
N ILE A 920 -46.48 -33.65 76.29
CA ILE A 920 -47.02 -34.85 76.94
C ILE A 920 -48.46 -34.58 77.36
N ASN A 921 -49.37 -35.47 76.96
CA ASN A 921 -50.80 -35.40 77.23
C ASN A 921 -51.10 -35.61 78.72
N ASN A 922 -50.92 -34.56 79.54
CA ASN A 922 -51.52 -34.38 80.88
C ASN A 922 -51.27 -32.96 81.45
N GLY A 923 -51.48 -31.91 80.64
CA GLY A 923 -51.79 -30.57 81.16
C GLY A 923 -50.68 -29.77 81.86
N THR A 924 -49.40 -30.11 81.71
CA THR A 924 -48.28 -29.30 82.23
C THR A 924 -47.17 -29.10 81.19
N GLY A 925 -47.16 -27.93 80.53
CA GLY A 925 -46.01 -27.25 79.86
C GLY A 925 -45.14 -27.99 78.82
N ILE A 926 -44.91 -27.36 77.66
CA ILE A 926 -43.97 -27.81 76.61
C ILE A 926 -42.52 -27.52 77.06
N TYR A 927 -41.62 -28.50 76.93
CA TYR A 927 -40.17 -28.29 77.06
C TYR A 927 -39.45 -28.51 75.72
N THR A 928 -38.54 -27.60 75.39
CA THR A 928 -37.72 -27.67 74.17
C THR A 928 -36.42 -28.43 74.46
N THR A 929 -36.20 -29.57 73.81
CA THR A 929 -34.93 -30.31 73.88
C THR A 929 -33.97 -29.83 72.79
N ILE A 930 -32.67 -29.72 73.10
CA ILE A 930 -31.60 -29.44 72.12
C ILE A 930 -30.69 -30.68 72.10
N GLY A 931 -30.52 -31.29 70.93
CA GLY A 931 -29.68 -32.46 70.71
C GLY A 931 -28.65 -32.21 69.62
N VAL A 932 -27.49 -32.86 69.73
CA VAL A 932 -26.46 -32.91 68.68
C VAL A 932 -26.40 -34.35 68.18
N GLY A 933 -26.70 -34.56 66.89
CA GLY A 933 -26.63 -35.87 66.23
C GLY A 933 -25.59 -35.86 65.12
N GLN A 934 -24.75 -36.87 65.04
CA GLN A 934 -23.74 -37.02 63.99
C GLN A 934 -24.15 -38.19 63.09
N SER A 935 -24.24 -37.96 61.78
CA SER A 935 -24.73 -38.94 60.80
C SER A 935 -23.69 -39.20 59.70
N ASN A 936 -23.67 -40.43 59.17
CA ASN A 936 -22.75 -40.89 58.12
C ASN A 936 -21.25 -40.85 58.48
N ILE A 937 -20.88 -41.24 59.70
CA ILE A 937 -19.46 -41.39 60.06
C ILE A 937 -18.92 -42.68 59.44
N ASP A 938 -17.99 -42.55 58.50
CA ASP A 938 -17.31 -43.71 57.90
C ASP A 938 -15.99 -44.01 58.62
N VAL A 939 -16.07 -44.78 59.71
CA VAL A 939 -14.90 -45.14 60.53
C VAL A 939 -14.07 -46.27 59.89
N PHE A 940 -14.70 -47.16 59.12
CA PHE A 940 -14.07 -48.36 58.57
C PHE A 940 -13.42 -48.14 57.19
N GLY A 941 -13.90 -47.17 56.40
CA GLY A 941 -13.35 -46.78 55.11
C GLY A 941 -12.08 -45.92 55.16
N ILE A 942 -11.71 -45.37 56.32
CA ILE A 942 -10.55 -44.46 56.50
C ILE A 942 -9.24 -45.12 56.06
N SER A 943 -8.97 -46.35 56.50
CA SER A 943 -7.70 -47.03 56.22
C SER A 943 -7.54 -47.40 54.72
N PRO A 944 -8.55 -48.00 54.06
CA PRO A 944 -8.55 -48.20 52.61
C PRO A 944 -8.43 -46.90 51.80
N LYS A 945 -9.19 -45.86 52.15
CA LYS A 945 -9.13 -44.54 51.48
C LYS A 945 -7.77 -43.88 51.64
N ARG A 946 -7.15 -43.96 52.83
CA ARG A 946 -5.78 -43.45 53.06
C ARG A 946 -4.75 -44.20 52.20
N LYS A 947 -4.86 -45.53 52.10
CA LYS A 947 -3.96 -46.35 51.27
C LYS A 947 -4.10 -46.04 49.78
N LEU A 948 -5.32 -45.81 49.29
CA LEU A 948 -5.57 -45.37 47.91
C LEU A 948 -4.88 -44.03 47.62
N GLN A 949 -5.03 -43.04 48.51
CA GLN A 949 -4.38 -41.75 48.32
C GLN A 949 -2.85 -41.85 48.36
N GLU A 950 -2.28 -42.73 49.19
CA GLU A 950 -0.84 -43.00 49.19
C GLU A 950 -0.34 -43.60 47.87
N GLN A 951 -1.09 -44.51 47.25
CA GLN A 951 -0.76 -45.04 45.92
C GLN A 951 -0.85 -43.97 44.83
N ARG A 952 -1.87 -43.09 44.88
CA ARG A 952 -2.00 -41.96 43.94
C ARG A 952 -0.86 -40.96 44.05
N ILE A 953 -0.39 -40.67 45.27
CA ILE A 953 0.78 -39.81 45.50
C ILE A 953 2.03 -40.45 44.89
N GLN A 954 2.26 -41.75 45.10
CA GLN A 954 3.42 -42.46 44.53
C GLN A 954 3.39 -42.47 42.99
N LEU A 955 2.21 -42.69 42.41
CA LEU A 955 2.02 -42.64 40.96
C LEU A 955 2.28 -41.23 40.40
N ALA A 956 1.77 -40.18 41.06
CA ALA A 956 2.00 -38.80 40.66
C ALA A 956 3.50 -38.42 40.75
N GLN A 957 4.20 -38.87 41.81
CA GLN A 957 5.65 -38.67 41.98
C GLN A 957 6.46 -39.36 40.88
N LYS A 958 6.13 -40.61 40.53
CA LYS A 958 6.80 -41.32 39.43
C LYS A 958 6.50 -40.72 38.07
N ALA A 959 5.27 -40.25 37.84
CA ALA A 959 4.92 -39.53 36.61
C ALA A 959 5.69 -38.20 36.46
N PHE A 960 5.91 -37.46 37.56
CA PHE A 960 6.76 -36.27 37.56
C PHE A 960 8.21 -36.60 37.19
N GLN A 961 8.78 -37.66 37.78
CA GLN A 961 10.14 -38.12 37.45
C GLN A 961 10.29 -38.49 35.97
N LEU A 962 9.31 -39.21 35.39
CA LEU A 962 9.31 -39.55 33.97
C LEU A 962 9.24 -38.30 33.08
N SER A 963 8.31 -37.38 33.36
CA SER A 963 8.20 -36.13 32.60
C SER A 963 9.49 -35.30 32.66
N GLY A 964 10.25 -35.38 33.75
CA GLY A 964 11.56 -34.73 33.88
C GLY A 964 12.65 -35.35 33.02
N LEU A 965 12.62 -36.68 32.84
CA LEU A 965 13.54 -37.41 31.95
C LEU A 965 13.19 -37.19 30.47
N ASP A 966 11.90 -37.21 30.12
CA ASP A 966 11.44 -36.94 28.76
C ASP A 966 11.80 -35.51 28.32
N LEU A 967 11.59 -34.52 29.21
CA LEU A 967 12.00 -33.14 28.95
C LEU A 967 13.51 -33.03 28.75
N GLU A 968 14.30 -33.71 29.59
CA GLU A 968 15.76 -33.73 29.45
C GLU A 968 16.21 -34.32 28.11
N LEU A 969 15.57 -35.40 27.66
CA LEU A 969 15.86 -36.02 26.37
C LEU A 969 15.57 -35.06 25.20
N GLU A 970 14.40 -34.43 25.19
CA GLU A 970 14.00 -33.53 24.10
C GLU A 970 14.85 -32.25 24.06
N VAL A 971 15.21 -31.70 25.22
CA VAL A 971 16.14 -30.55 25.30
C VAL A 971 17.53 -30.93 24.76
N LYS A 972 18.06 -32.11 25.13
CA LYS A 972 19.36 -32.59 24.61
C LYS A 972 19.33 -32.78 23.09
N LYS A 973 18.27 -33.36 22.54
CA LYS A 973 18.08 -33.50 21.09
C LYS A 973 18.01 -32.14 20.38
N ALA A 974 17.21 -31.21 20.91
CA ALA A 974 17.07 -29.88 20.35
C ALA A 974 18.39 -29.11 20.38
N TRP A 975 19.15 -29.19 21.47
CA TRP A 975 20.47 -28.57 21.61
C TRP A 975 21.48 -29.16 20.62
N ALA A 976 21.52 -30.50 20.46
CA ALA A 976 22.40 -31.16 19.51
C ALA A 976 22.08 -30.79 18.05
N ASN A 977 20.79 -30.69 17.70
CA ASN A 977 20.36 -30.25 16.37
C ASN A 977 20.74 -28.79 16.08
N ALA A 978 20.59 -27.91 17.08
CA ALA A 978 21.02 -26.52 16.97
C ALA A 978 22.54 -26.39 16.78
N LEU A 979 23.35 -27.17 17.51
CA LEU A 979 24.81 -27.23 17.33
C LEU A 979 25.19 -27.70 15.93
N GLN A 980 24.61 -28.79 15.45
CA GLN A 980 24.86 -29.35 14.12
C GLN A 980 24.54 -28.33 13.03
N SER A 981 23.37 -27.67 13.14
CA SER A 981 22.92 -26.66 12.19
C SER A 981 23.82 -25.41 12.21
N LYS A 982 24.31 -25.00 13.39
CA LYS A 982 25.27 -23.90 13.55
C LYS A 982 26.58 -24.18 12.83
N ARG A 983 27.12 -25.40 12.98
CA ARG A 983 28.36 -25.82 12.30
C ARG A 983 28.19 -25.84 10.79
N LYS A 984 27.06 -26.35 10.29
CA LYS A 984 26.71 -26.34 8.87
C LYS A 984 26.62 -24.90 8.33
N TYR A 985 25.98 -24.00 9.08
CA TYR A 985 25.91 -22.57 8.76
C TYR A 985 27.30 -21.92 8.69
N ASN A 986 28.15 -22.14 9.69
CA ASN A 986 29.51 -21.58 9.70
C ASN A 986 30.36 -22.09 8.53
N LEU A 987 30.25 -23.37 8.17
CA LEU A 987 30.93 -23.94 7.02
C LEU A 987 30.48 -23.29 5.71
N TYR A 988 29.18 -23.15 5.47
CA TYR A 988 28.68 -22.52 4.25
C TYR A 988 28.94 -21.02 4.20
N LYS A 989 29.05 -20.35 5.35
CA LYS A 989 29.48 -18.94 5.43
C LYS A 989 30.93 -18.77 4.96
N GLU A 990 31.80 -19.69 5.34
CA GLU A 990 33.20 -19.70 4.90
C GLU A 990 33.29 -20.03 3.40
N LEU A 991 32.55 -21.04 2.93
CA LEU A 991 32.49 -21.40 1.52
C LEU A 991 31.94 -20.25 0.65
N ASP A 992 30.89 -19.55 1.09
CA ASP A 992 30.33 -18.39 0.38
C ASP A 992 31.40 -17.29 0.19
N SER A 993 32.18 -16.99 1.24
CA SER A 993 33.28 -16.03 1.13
C SER A 993 34.37 -16.47 0.16
N ILE A 994 34.69 -17.77 0.11
CA ILE A 994 35.68 -18.32 -0.83
C ILE A 994 35.14 -18.25 -2.26
N TYR A 995 33.89 -18.67 -2.48
CA TYR A 995 33.27 -18.70 -3.80
C TYR A 995 32.91 -17.32 -4.35
N ALA A 996 32.64 -16.33 -3.50
CA ALA A 996 32.50 -14.93 -3.90
C ALA A 996 33.81 -14.36 -4.43
N ASN A 997 34.95 -14.72 -3.84
CA ASN A 997 36.26 -14.35 -4.37
C ASN A 997 36.60 -15.10 -5.66
N PHE A 998 36.22 -16.38 -5.75
CA PHE A 998 36.34 -17.17 -6.97
C PHE A 998 35.51 -16.58 -8.11
N GLU A 999 34.25 -16.17 -7.87
CA GLU A 999 33.39 -15.53 -8.88
C GLU A 999 34.02 -14.24 -9.40
N LYS A 1000 34.59 -13.40 -8.52
CA LYS A 1000 35.32 -12.18 -8.92
C LYS A 1000 36.54 -12.51 -9.79
N ALA A 1001 37.32 -13.52 -9.44
CA ALA A 1001 38.49 -13.93 -10.22
C ALA A 1001 38.09 -14.48 -11.61
N VAL A 1002 37.00 -15.25 -11.68
CA VAL A 1002 36.46 -15.80 -12.93
C VAL A 1002 35.86 -14.69 -13.81
N ALA A 1003 35.19 -13.69 -13.21
CA ALA A 1003 34.70 -12.52 -13.95
C ALA A 1003 35.85 -11.73 -14.59
N LEU A 1004 36.92 -11.47 -13.84
CA LEU A 1004 38.14 -10.85 -14.37
C LEU A 1004 38.75 -11.65 -15.52
N ASN A 1005 38.87 -12.98 -15.38
CA ASN A 1005 39.40 -13.85 -16.43
C ASN A 1005 38.53 -13.85 -17.70
N TYR A 1006 37.20 -13.69 -17.56
CA TYR A 1006 36.30 -13.56 -18.70
C TYR A 1006 36.43 -12.19 -19.38
N GLU A 1007 36.56 -11.11 -18.61
CA GLU A 1007 36.78 -9.75 -19.13
C GLU A 1007 38.09 -9.61 -19.91
N VAL A 1008 39.14 -10.35 -19.51
CA VAL A 1008 40.42 -10.41 -20.26
C VAL A 1008 40.45 -11.51 -21.34
N GLU A 1009 39.29 -12.08 -21.70
CA GLU A 1009 39.12 -13.12 -22.72
C GLU A 1009 39.96 -14.40 -22.50
N ALA A 1010 40.37 -14.69 -21.27
CA ALA A 1010 41.19 -15.85 -20.93
C ALA A 1010 40.38 -17.15 -20.74
N ILE A 1011 39.06 -17.05 -20.55
CA ILE A 1011 38.14 -18.20 -20.41
C ILE A 1011 36.89 -18.02 -21.27
N SER A 1012 36.25 -19.14 -21.63
CA SER A 1012 35.03 -19.14 -22.44
C SER A 1012 33.79 -18.74 -21.62
N ARG A 1013 32.73 -18.26 -22.31
CA ARG A 1013 31.44 -17.93 -21.67
C ARG A 1013 30.78 -19.13 -20.97
N LEU A 1014 31.03 -20.34 -21.47
CA LEU A 1014 30.50 -21.57 -20.88
C LEU A 1014 31.18 -21.86 -19.53
N GLU A 1015 32.50 -21.70 -19.44
CA GLU A 1015 33.27 -21.85 -18.20
C GLU A 1015 32.90 -20.77 -17.17
N TYR A 1016 32.76 -19.51 -17.61
CA TYR A 1016 32.23 -18.43 -16.76
C TYR A 1016 30.86 -18.78 -16.17
N SER A 1017 29.94 -19.23 -17.03
CA SER A 1017 28.56 -19.55 -16.60
C SER A 1017 28.52 -20.76 -15.65
N ALA A 1018 29.36 -21.77 -15.88
CA ALA A 1018 29.46 -22.94 -15.00
C ALA A 1018 30.02 -22.58 -13.61
N ALA A 1019 31.10 -21.80 -13.56
CA ALA A 1019 31.71 -21.32 -12.33
C ALA A 1019 30.79 -20.39 -11.53
N LYS A 1020 30.09 -19.48 -12.22
CA LYS A 1020 29.07 -18.62 -11.59
C LYS A 1020 27.91 -19.43 -11.02
N ASN A 1021 27.45 -20.47 -11.72
CA ASN A 1021 26.40 -21.35 -11.23
C ASN A 1021 26.83 -22.08 -9.95
N GLN A 1022 28.10 -22.55 -9.87
CA GLN A 1022 28.63 -23.15 -8.63
C GLN A 1022 28.63 -22.16 -7.46
N ALA A 1023 29.04 -20.90 -7.68
CA ALA A 1023 28.99 -19.87 -6.63
C ALA A 1023 27.55 -19.62 -6.15
N LEU A 1024 26.59 -19.51 -7.07
CA LEU A 1024 25.16 -19.37 -6.74
C LEU A 1024 24.60 -20.59 -6.00
N GLN A 1025 25.04 -21.81 -6.31
CA GLN A 1025 24.65 -23.01 -5.56
C GLN A 1025 25.13 -22.97 -4.11
N ILE A 1026 26.37 -22.53 -3.87
CA ILE A 1026 26.92 -22.36 -2.52
C ILE A 1026 26.17 -21.26 -1.76
N GLN A 1027 25.86 -20.14 -2.42
CA GLN A 1027 25.07 -19.05 -1.83
C GLN A 1027 23.66 -19.54 -1.42
N ASN A 1028 23.01 -20.33 -2.26
CA ASN A 1028 21.72 -20.95 -1.93
C ASN A 1028 21.83 -21.89 -0.71
N LYS A 1029 22.91 -22.69 -0.61
CA LYS A 1029 23.16 -23.56 0.54
C LYS A 1029 23.47 -22.78 1.82
N PHE A 1030 24.15 -21.65 1.72
CA PHE A 1030 24.34 -20.71 2.83
C PHE A 1030 23.00 -20.16 3.33
N MET A 1031 22.12 -19.68 2.45
CA MET A 1031 20.79 -19.20 2.85
C MET A 1031 19.92 -20.30 3.45
N GLN A 1032 19.98 -21.51 2.89
CA GLN A 1032 19.29 -22.68 3.43
C GLN A 1032 19.78 -23.03 4.84
N SER A 1033 21.11 -23.15 5.04
CA SER A 1033 21.69 -23.48 6.36
C SER A 1033 21.47 -22.40 7.41
N LYS A 1034 21.43 -21.12 7.02
CA LYS A 1034 21.03 -20.01 7.90
C LYS A 1034 19.60 -20.17 8.41
N SER A 1035 18.69 -20.57 7.53
CA SER A 1035 17.28 -20.79 7.87
C SER A 1035 17.10 -22.03 8.75
N GLU A 1036 17.77 -23.14 8.41
CA GLU A 1036 17.79 -24.36 9.22
C GLU A 1036 18.32 -24.09 10.64
N TYR A 1037 19.39 -23.30 10.77
CA TYR A 1037 19.92 -22.90 12.07
C TYR A 1037 18.95 -22.03 12.87
N ALA A 1038 18.29 -21.05 12.23
CA ALA A 1038 17.30 -20.22 12.90
C ALA A 1038 16.11 -21.05 13.43
N ILE A 1039 15.63 -22.02 12.64
CA ILE A 1039 14.56 -22.94 13.05
C ILE A 1039 15.02 -23.80 14.24
N ALA A 1040 16.23 -24.37 14.18
CA ALA A 1040 16.76 -25.19 15.27
C ALA A 1040 16.94 -24.39 16.56
N LEU A 1041 17.39 -23.12 16.47
CA LEU A 1041 17.46 -22.22 17.62
C LEU A 1041 16.09 -21.89 18.20
N GLN A 1042 15.08 -21.64 17.35
CA GLN A 1042 13.72 -21.38 17.81
C GLN A 1042 13.15 -22.59 18.53
N GLN A 1043 13.34 -23.79 17.99
CA GLN A 1043 12.94 -25.05 18.63
C GLN A 1043 13.60 -25.24 20.00
N LEU A 1044 14.90 -24.97 20.12
CA LEU A 1044 15.60 -25.04 21.40
C LEU A 1044 15.02 -24.04 22.41
N ASN A 1045 14.84 -22.77 22.02
CA ASN A 1045 14.35 -21.72 22.92
C ASN A 1045 12.88 -21.93 23.35
N LEU A 1046 12.07 -22.62 22.55
CA LEU A 1046 10.72 -23.05 22.96
C LEU A 1046 10.74 -24.00 24.16
N TRP A 1047 11.77 -24.84 24.28
CA TRP A 1047 11.92 -25.73 25.44
C TRP A 1047 12.46 -25.02 26.69
N LEU A 1048 13.21 -23.93 26.52
CA LEU A 1048 13.80 -23.17 27.63
C LEU A 1048 12.79 -22.25 28.33
N VAL A 1049 11.79 -21.73 27.59
CA VAL A 1049 10.74 -20.84 28.12
C VAL A 1049 11.33 -19.68 28.94
N SER A 1050 12.41 -19.08 28.42
CA SER A 1050 13.14 -17.98 29.05
C SER A 1050 12.76 -16.62 28.47
N ASN A 1051 12.94 -15.57 29.28
CA ASN A 1051 12.79 -14.17 28.83
C ASN A 1051 13.94 -13.72 27.91
N GLU A 1052 15.05 -14.47 27.88
CA GLU A 1052 16.21 -14.23 27.02
C GLU A 1052 16.31 -15.33 25.96
N PHE A 1053 16.80 -14.96 24.77
CA PHE A 1053 17.02 -15.89 23.67
C PHE A 1053 18.47 -16.39 23.71
N TYR A 1054 18.69 -17.70 23.81
CA TYR A 1054 20.01 -18.31 23.92
C TYR A 1054 20.48 -18.91 22.60
N THR A 1055 21.80 -18.97 22.43
CA THR A 1055 22.49 -19.65 21.32
C THR A 1055 23.40 -20.76 21.85
N VAL A 1056 23.87 -21.65 20.98
CA VAL A 1056 24.70 -22.80 21.37
C VAL A 1056 26.20 -22.47 21.22
N SER A 1057 27.04 -22.97 22.13
CA SER A 1057 28.51 -22.86 22.05
C SER A 1057 29.06 -23.56 20.78
N ASP A 1058 30.27 -23.20 20.36
CA ASP A 1058 30.96 -23.89 19.26
C ASP A 1058 31.71 -25.14 19.73
N GLU A 1059 32.06 -25.27 21.01
CA GLU A 1059 32.85 -26.39 21.53
C GLU A 1059 32.01 -27.65 21.78
N ILE A 1060 32.58 -28.82 21.45
CA ILE A 1060 31.97 -30.13 21.71
C ILE A 1060 32.71 -30.74 22.90
N ASP A 1061 32.05 -30.88 24.04
CA ASP A 1061 32.51 -31.78 25.10
C ASP A 1061 32.20 -33.22 24.68
N ILE A 1062 33.20 -33.93 24.12
CA ILE A 1062 33.09 -35.35 23.73
C ILE A 1062 33.47 -36.26 24.92
N GLU A 1063 33.27 -35.84 26.17
CA GLU A 1063 33.70 -36.60 27.34
C GLU A 1063 32.65 -37.52 27.96
N SER A 1064 31.44 -37.65 27.40
CA SER A 1064 30.52 -38.70 27.88
C SER A 1064 30.75 -40.00 27.10
N GLU A 1065 31.62 -40.87 27.63
CA GLU A 1065 31.58 -42.30 27.32
C GLU A 1065 30.11 -42.76 27.38
N ILE A 1066 29.61 -43.33 26.29
CA ILE A 1066 28.28 -43.95 26.26
C ILE A 1066 28.37 -45.18 27.15
N ASN A 1067 28.17 -45.00 28.45
CA ASN A 1067 28.11 -46.09 29.40
C ASN A 1067 26.76 -46.76 29.21
N VAL A 1068 26.73 -47.78 28.34
CA VAL A 1068 25.56 -48.62 28.13
C VAL A 1068 25.42 -49.49 29.38
N GLU A 1069 24.85 -48.96 30.45
CA GLU A 1069 24.39 -49.77 31.58
C GLU A 1069 23.43 -50.84 31.07
N SER A 1070 23.53 -52.05 31.62
CA SER A 1070 22.72 -53.21 31.21
C SER A 1070 21.23 -52.90 31.34
N PHE A 1071 20.55 -52.84 30.20
CA PHE A 1071 19.12 -52.57 30.13
C PHE A 1071 18.33 -53.66 30.88
N SER A 1072 17.78 -53.29 32.04
CA SER A 1072 16.84 -54.09 32.81
C SER A 1072 15.41 -53.57 32.56
N LEU A 1073 14.53 -54.44 32.06
CA LEU A 1073 13.12 -54.08 31.81
C LEU A 1073 12.42 -53.62 33.11
N GLU A 1074 12.80 -54.22 34.24
CA GLU A 1074 12.25 -53.90 35.56
C GLU A 1074 12.67 -52.51 36.07
N ALA A 1075 13.82 -52.00 35.61
CA ALA A 1075 14.31 -50.67 35.94
C ALA A 1075 13.69 -49.56 35.08
N HIS A 1076 12.88 -49.89 34.07
CA HIS A 1076 12.33 -48.91 33.14
C HIS A 1076 11.24 -48.05 33.82
N PRO A 1077 11.32 -46.69 33.77
CA PRO A 1077 10.35 -45.80 34.44
C PRO A 1077 8.88 -46.02 34.00
N LEU A 1078 8.64 -46.26 32.70
CA LEU A 1078 7.30 -46.60 32.20
C LEU A 1078 6.74 -47.90 32.79
N TYR A 1079 7.58 -48.92 32.97
CA TYR A 1079 7.16 -50.19 33.57
C TYR A 1079 6.76 -50.00 35.03
N THR A 1080 7.54 -49.20 35.78
CA THR A 1080 7.22 -48.84 37.17
C THR A 1080 5.88 -48.09 37.28
N ILE A 1081 5.58 -47.16 36.35
CA ILE A 1081 4.28 -46.45 36.33
C ILE A 1081 3.12 -47.42 36.05
N SER A 1082 3.28 -48.32 35.09
CA SER A 1082 2.25 -49.34 34.80
C SER A 1082 1.98 -50.24 36.00
N GLN A 1083 3.01 -50.63 36.75
CA GLN A 1083 2.83 -51.37 38.01
C GLN A 1083 2.07 -50.55 39.06
N LEU A 1084 2.41 -49.27 39.22
CA LEU A 1084 1.71 -48.38 40.17
C LEU A 1084 0.26 -48.10 39.78
N GLN A 1085 -0.09 -48.13 38.50
CA GLN A 1085 -1.48 -48.04 38.04
C GLN A 1085 -2.29 -49.29 38.45
N VAL A 1086 -1.68 -50.47 38.37
CA VAL A 1086 -2.31 -51.71 38.85
C VAL A 1086 -2.55 -51.65 40.36
N THR A 1087 -1.56 -51.21 41.14
CA THR A 1087 -1.71 -51.11 42.61
C THR A 1087 -2.69 -50.01 43.03
N GLU A 1088 -2.78 -48.90 42.28
CA GLU A 1088 -3.80 -47.87 42.48
C GLU A 1088 -5.21 -48.40 42.20
N ALA A 1089 -5.40 -49.14 41.11
CA ALA A 1089 -6.68 -49.77 40.77
C ALA A 1089 -7.13 -50.79 41.83
N GLU A 1090 -6.21 -51.61 42.35
CA GLU A 1090 -6.49 -52.54 43.45
C GLU A 1090 -6.86 -51.80 44.75
N ALA A 1091 -6.15 -50.72 45.08
CA ALA A 1091 -6.46 -49.90 46.25
C ALA A 1091 -7.82 -49.20 46.10
N ASN A 1092 -8.17 -48.78 44.88
CA ASN A 1092 -9.44 -48.13 44.58
C ASN A 1092 -10.61 -49.11 44.76
N TYR A 1093 -10.46 -50.34 44.25
CA TYR A 1093 -11.44 -51.41 44.48
C TYR A 1093 -11.64 -51.71 45.96
N ARG A 1094 -10.56 -51.75 46.76
CA ARG A 1094 -10.66 -51.96 48.22
C ARG A 1094 -11.29 -50.78 48.95
N ALA A 1095 -11.05 -49.55 48.50
CA ALA A 1095 -11.66 -48.36 49.06
C ALA A 1095 -13.14 -48.18 48.70
N ALA A 1096 -13.58 -48.71 47.56
CA ALA A 1096 -14.99 -48.72 47.17
C ALA A 1096 -15.79 -49.86 47.81
N LYS A 1097 -15.11 -50.97 48.17
CA LYS A 1097 -15.69 -52.11 48.86
C LYS A 1097 -15.90 -51.87 50.37
N ALA A 1098 -15.00 -51.11 50.98
CA ALA A 1098 -15.08 -50.68 52.37
C ALA A 1098 -16.04 -49.50 52.51
#